data_AF-A0A3N5QF63-F1
#
_entry.id   AF-A0A3N5QF63-F1
#
_cell.length_a   1.000
_cell.length_b   1.000
_cell.length_c   1.000
_cell.angle_alpha   90.00
_cell.angle_beta   90.00
_cell.angle_gamma   90.00
#
_symmetry.space_group_name_H-M   'P 1'
#
loop_
_entity.id
_entity.type
_entity.pdbx_description
1 polymer ?
#
loop_
_entity_poly.entity_id
_entity_poly.type
_entity_poly.pdbx_seq_one_letter_code
_entity_poly.pdbx_strand_id
1 'polypeptide(L)'
;MNHLRYHNEQPVIPSEARNGVIPSEARNGVIPSETRNPVIPSETRNGVIPSNARNTVIALLLLVCAPFIEDSLLDTRYSLLKAQHLENSTTGQVRNTGTIRFRSDTGKYKNDAALANITNNVVEFAGTDNLFTDLNGNTKNTTALGQSPTWRVPGMVRYAKPLPVQQNVQVRWYTNLEMSDSAAKWIPDSVFVGGDYSIFLSGPRTYNGTFFYDGTAPQYIMQERGLNGTVDRYNNMTLLNGPKTVISGMEVRMEGIFYNDTVSPLSTEGEFYWGSNSFVNAPVTVQAGGKQITGSGITELRANVQVVNGLFLVKDNADTVTIFPTYVLNTVNDPNANFVMGDSTHLLVLGDFRNQYVPLTNDTFAITSLVDYAGLQDPQIMQATAVSTPYGRLRTANTVKNANGDVYLAADLSVNDTNVVMIPNTLSMTTGAATYTNNAEVIGAMRRDLRTATLGETYVYNNEETRATFTTMPQDFTMDVRPQTRPNDYDNTTDVFRKITITHNGDYKATVRAGYKAEDIPATWAPSTAERLLKMYNAYPAPNERAIKLNPTTPPTYARRLLAQSTGIAYLELVGIENSGPDNLRLDYGNDLLLRGLRDTLRAVASGRWSNPFTWDEAREPEPEDRVIIDGFTVHTGYVRANDNYTIREAWPDSMAQSVVIGSTPASALLFGYEAPGVWDTFSLVPSPIVQLVNQRGAPTLVPATVLDQTAADIDGGLIVYYRSNFTTPNLILNPAATIINAGTLQVGLP
;
A
#
# COMPACT_ATOMS: atom_id res chain seq x y z
N MET A 1 -6.29 -1.82 48.02
CA MET A 1 -7.57 -2.23 48.63
C MET A 1 -8.45 -2.84 47.54
N ASN A 2 -9.11 -3.95 47.88
CA ASN A 2 -9.95 -4.84 47.07
C ASN A 2 -9.26 -5.68 45.97
N HIS A 3 -8.79 -6.84 46.42
CA HIS A 3 -8.41 -8.03 45.66
C HIS A 3 -9.65 -8.85 45.27
N LEU A 4 -9.74 -9.30 44.01
CA LEU A 4 -10.40 -10.55 43.65
C LEU A 4 -9.52 -11.26 42.60
N ARG A 5 -9.08 -12.47 42.97
CA ARG A 5 -8.25 -13.41 42.18
C ARG A 5 -9.16 -14.25 41.29
N TYR A 6 -8.76 -14.50 40.04
CA TYR A 6 -9.13 -15.73 39.33
C TYR A 6 -7.94 -16.26 38.53
N HIS A 7 -7.83 -17.58 38.55
CA HIS A 7 -6.68 -18.41 38.18
C HIS A 7 -6.42 -18.47 36.67
N ASN A 8 -5.13 -18.47 36.32
CA ASN A 8 -4.58 -18.85 35.01
C ASN A 8 -4.46 -20.38 34.94
N GLU A 9 -5.09 -21.01 33.95
CA GLU A 9 -4.70 -22.33 33.44
C GLU A 9 -4.77 -22.34 31.90
N GLN A 10 -3.60 -22.43 31.29
CA GLN A 10 -3.38 -22.68 29.85
C GLN A 10 -3.16 -24.19 29.67
N PRO A 11 -3.79 -24.87 28.70
CA PRO A 11 -3.36 -26.19 28.29
C PRO A 11 -2.32 -26.09 27.17
N VAL A 12 -1.11 -26.52 27.52
CA VAL A 12 0.02 -26.85 26.65
C VAL A 12 -0.37 -28.02 25.73
N ILE A 13 -0.17 -27.88 24.42
CA ILE A 13 -0.26 -28.97 23.44
C ILE A 13 1.16 -29.54 23.24
N PRO A 14 1.46 -30.81 23.57
CA PRO A 14 2.74 -31.41 23.24
C PRO A 14 2.75 -31.98 21.82
N SER A 15 3.89 -31.79 21.17
CA SER A 15 4.33 -32.36 19.90
C SER A 15 4.75 -33.83 19.99
N GLU A 16 4.71 -34.48 18.83
CA GLU A 16 5.49 -35.65 18.37
C GLU A 16 4.79 -37.02 18.21
N ALA A 17 5.24 -37.67 17.12
CA ALA A 17 4.69 -38.83 16.43
C ALA A 17 5.28 -40.17 16.89
N ARG A 18 4.56 -41.28 16.67
CA ARG A 18 5.00 -42.50 15.91
C ARG A 18 4.08 -43.74 16.12
N ASN A 19 3.70 -44.35 15.00
CA ASN A 19 3.49 -45.78 14.69
C ASN A 19 2.62 -46.70 15.59
N GLY A 20 1.38 -46.98 15.18
CA GLY A 20 0.61 -48.20 15.51
C GLY A 20 0.77 -49.27 14.42
N VAL A 21 1.92 -49.98 14.46
CA VAL A 21 2.14 -51.25 13.75
C VAL A 21 0.98 -52.19 14.07
N ILE A 22 0.33 -52.76 13.05
CA ILE A 22 -0.72 -53.77 13.19
C ILE A 22 -0.06 -55.16 13.21
N PRO A 23 -0.18 -55.95 14.29
CA PRO A 23 0.03 -57.39 14.24
C PRO A 23 -1.30 -58.11 14.07
N SER A 24 -1.29 -59.04 13.12
CA SER A 24 -2.19 -60.17 12.97
C SER A 24 -2.31 -61.01 14.25
N GLU A 25 -3.51 -61.45 14.61
CA GLU A 25 -3.93 -62.87 14.56
C GLU A 25 -5.31 -63.09 15.16
N ALA A 26 -5.95 -64.12 14.62
CA ALA A 26 -7.32 -64.56 14.84
C ALA A 26 -7.55 -65.21 16.21
N ARG A 27 -8.82 -65.21 16.66
CA ARG A 27 -9.51 -66.41 17.18
C ARG A 27 -11.03 -66.20 17.36
N ASN A 28 -11.77 -66.93 16.53
CA ASN A 28 -12.99 -67.70 16.77
C ASN A 28 -14.05 -67.23 17.79
N GLY A 29 -15.24 -66.94 17.26
CA GLY A 29 -16.53 -67.05 17.96
C GLY A 29 -17.59 -67.60 17.00
N VAL A 30 -17.97 -68.86 17.21
CA VAL A 30 -18.93 -69.67 16.44
C VAL A 30 -20.37 -69.20 16.68
N ILE A 31 -21.20 -69.11 15.63
CA ILE A 31 -22.67 -69.07 15.74
C ILE A 31 -23.26 -70.11 14.76
N PRO A 32 -24.24 -70.95 15.17
CA PRO A 32 -24.62 -72.17 14.44
C PRO A 32 -25.72 -71.96 13.40
N SER A 33 -25.66 -72.78 12.36
CA SER A 33 -26.69 -72.98 11.33
C SER A 33 -27.80 -73.92 11.85
N GLU A 34 -29.06 -73.50 11.76
CA GLU A 34 -30.20 -74.43 11.73
C GLU A 34 -31.12 -74.12 10.55
N THR A 35 -31.20 -75.09 9.66
CA THR A 35 -32.15 -75.20 8.56
C THR A 35 -33.44 -75.87 9.06
N ARG A 36 -34.60 -75.32 8.71
CA ARG A 36 -35.86 -76.08 8.69
C ARG A 36 -36.66 -75.75 7.43
N ASN A 37 -36.84 -76.79 6.60
CA ASN A 37 -37.81 -76.87 5.51
C ASN A 37 -39.25 -76.68 6.01
N PRO A 38 -40.11 -76.16 5.14
CA PRO A 38 -41.45 -76.69 5.00
C PRO A 38 -41.70 -77.29 3.61
N VAL A 39 -42.30 -78.47 3.61
CA VAL A 39 -42.75 -79.28 2.46
C VAL A 39 -44.23 -78.96 2.18
N ILE A 40 -44.50 -78.48 0.95
CA ILE A 40 -45.61 -78.69 -0.04
C ILE A 40 -47.07 -78.93 0.46
N PRO A 41 -48.11 -78.45 -0.25
CA PRO A 41 -48.62 -79.22 -1.40
C PRO A 41 -48.86 -78.42 -2.70
N SER A 42 -48.60 -79.13 -3.79
CA SER A 42 -48.84 -78.81 -5.19
C SER A 42 -50.32 -78.95 -5.55
N GLU A 43 -50.88 -77.98 -6.26
CA GLU A 43 -52.04 -78.21 -7.13
C GLU A 43 -51.76 -77.69 -8.54
N THR A 44 -51.63 -78.64 -9.46
CA THR A 44 -51.69 -78.43 -10.90
C THR A 44 -53.14 -78.23 -11.33
N ARG A 45 -53.42 -77.15 -12.08
CA ARG A 45 -54.53 -77.12 -13.03
C ARG A 45 -54.09 -76.51 -14.35
N ASN A 46 -54.12 -77.36 -15.38
CA ASN A 46 -54.14 -76.98 -16.79
C ASN A 46 -55.29 -75.98 -17.05
N GLY A 47 -54.97 -74.88 -17.72
CA GLY A 47 -55.92 -73.84 -18.10
C GLY A 47 -55.51 -73.19 -19.42
N VAL A 48 -55.76 -73.90 -20.51
CA VAL A 48 -56.25 -73.45 -21.83
C VAL A 48 -55.97 -71.98 -22.23
N ILE A 49 -55.23 -71.84 -23.33
CA ILE A 49 -55.12 -70.64 -24.18
C ILE A 49 -56.51 -70.26 -24.74
N PRO A 50 -56.88 -68.97 -24.74
CA PRO A 50 -57.62 -68.42 -25.87
C PRO A 50 -56.84 -67.25 -26.50
N SER A 51 -56.40 -67.52 -27.73
CA SER A 51 -56.14 -66.56 -28.78
C SER A 51 -57.28 -65.56 -28.91
N ASN A 52 -56.97 -64.27 -28.88
CA ASN A 52 -57.78 -63.24 -29.56
C ASN A 52 -56.92 -61.99 -29.80
N ALA A 53 -56.09 -62.07 -30.84
CA ALA A 53 -55.61 -60.87 -31.53
C ALA A 53 -56.77 -60.32 -32.36
N ARG A 54 -57.25 -59.10 -32.04
CA ARG A 54 -58.02 -58.29 -32.97
C ARG A 54 -57.11 -57.24 -33.57
N ASN A 55 -56.92 -57.36 -34.89
CA ASN A 55 -56.37 -56.36 -35.78
C ASN A 55 -57.13 -55.03 -35.64
N THR A 56 -56.39 -53.94 -35.45
CA THR A 56 -56.77 -52.64 -35.99
C THR A 56 -55.60 -52.10 -36.78
N VAL A 57 -55.81 -52.01 -38.09
CA VAL A 57 -54.90 -51.51 -39.12
C VAL A 57 -54.83 -49.98 -39.02
N ILE A 58 -53.64 -49.43 -38.82
CA ILE A 58 -53.29 -48.09 -39.33
C ILE A 58 -52.01 -48.27 -40.15
N ALA A 59 -52.14 -48.01 -41.44
CA ALA A 59 -51.08 -48.11 -42.42
C ALA A 59 -49.97 -47.08 -42.13
N LEU A 60 -48.74 -47.56 -41.94
CA LEU A 60 -47.55 -46.75 -42.16
C LEU A 60 -46.60 -47.52 -43.10
N LEU A 61 -46.21 -46.78 -44.13
CA LEU A 61 -45.44 -47.16 -45.30
C LEU A 61 -44.11 -47.86 -44.94
N LEU A 62 -43.78 -48.94 -45.66
CA LEU A 62 -42.54 -49.71 -45.56
C LEU A 62 -41.28 -48.84 -45.74
N LEU A 63 -40.28 -49.03 -44.85
CA LEU A 63 -38.89 -49.17 -45.29
C LEU A 63 -38.20 -50.26 -44.47
N VAL A 64 -37.55 -51.15 -45.20
CA VAL A 64 -37.03 -52.49 -44.85
C VAL A 64 -36.00 -52.51 -43.72
N CYS A 65 -36.19 -53.37 -42.72
CA CYS A 65 -35.08 -53.92 -41.92
C CYS A 65 -35.46 -55.27 -41.29
N ALA A 66 -34.97 -56.38 -41.88
CA ALA A 66 -34.86 -57.73 -41.31
C ALA A 66 -33.88 -58.54 -42.21
N PRO A 67 -33.15 -59.57 -41.71
CA PRO A 67 -33.64 -60.67 -40.88
C PRO A 67 -33.00 -60.71 -39.48
N PHE A 68 -33.77 -60.94 -38.42
CA PHE A 68 -34.16 -62.24 -37.84
C PHE A 68 -33.10 -62.79 -36.88
N ILE A 69 -33.50 -62.89 -35.61
CA ILE A 69 -32.79 -63.52 -34.50
C ILE A 69 -33.11 -65.02 -34.53
N GLU A 70 -32.09 -65.87 -34.53
CA GLU A 70 -32.17 -67.17 -33.86
C GLU A 70 -31.10 -67.19 -32.77
N ASP A 71 -31.57 -67.45 -31.55
CA ASP A 71 -30.79 -67.66 -30.36
C ASP A 71 -30.35 -69.14 -30.33
N SER A 72 -29.06 -69.42 -30.47
CA SER A 72 -28.42 -70.56 -29.81
C SER A 72 -26.90 -70.56 -29.98
N LEU A 73 -26.22 -70.66 -28.83
CA LEU A 73 -24.89 -71.24 -28.61
C LEU A 73 -23.64 -70.43 -29.04
N LEU A 74 -22.97 -69.89 -28.00
CA LEU A 74 -21.51 -69.77 -27.84
C LEU A 74 -20.69 -69.25 -29.03
N ASP A 75 -20.39 -67.95 -29.05
CA ASP A 75 -19.07 -67.48 -29.49
C ASP A 75 -18.61 -66.24 -28.71
N THR A 76 -17.70 -66.47 -27.76
CA THR A 76 -16.83 -65.46 -27.14
C THR A 76 -15.75 -65.01 -28.13
N ARG A 77 -16.14 -64.23 -29.14
CA ARG A 77 -15.21 -63.44 -29.96
C ARG A 77 -15.82 -62.08 -30.23
N TYR A 78 -15.07 -61.04 -29.83
CA TYR A 78 -15.21 -59.63 -30.23
C TYR A 78 -16.17 -59.40 -31.40
N SER A 79 -17.44 -59.11 -31.11
CA SER A 79 -18.33 -58.54 -32.11
C SER A 79 -17.81 -57.14 -32.40
N LEU A 80 -17.12 -56.99 -33.53
CA LEU A 80 -16.77 -55.71 -34.12
C LEU A 80 -18.07 -54.90 -34.21
N LEU A 81 -18.28 -53.94 -33.30
CA LEU A 81 -19.41 -53.03 -33.36
C LEU A 81 -19.27 -52.23 -34.66
N LYS A 82 -19.97 -52.69 -35.72
CA LYS A 82 -20.13 -51.96 -36.98
C LYS A 82 -20.51 -50.52 -36.64
N ALA A 83 -19.91 -49.56 -37.35
CA ALA A 83 -20.10 -48.14 -37.06
C ALA A 83 -21.58 -47.81 -36.93
N GLN A 84 -21.99 -47.30 -35.76
CA GLN A 84 -23.37 -46.92 -35.50
C GLN A 84 -23.58 -45.52 -36.04
N HIS A 85 -24.13 -45.41 -37.25
CA HIS A 85 -24.46 -44.13 -37.84
C HIS A 85 -25.97 -43.89 -37.78
N LEU A 86 -26.34 -42.66 -37.42
CA LEU A 86 -27.68 -42.12 -37.65
C LEU A 86 -27.53 -41.11 -38.78
N GLU A 87 -28.25 -41.32 -39.89
CA GLU A 87 -28.21 -40.43 -41.04
C GLU A 87 -29.57 -39.77 -41.22
N ASN A 88 -29.60 -38.45 -41.16
CA ASN A 88 -30.79 -37.63 -41.35
C ASN A 88 -30.62 -36.77 -42.61
N SER A 89 -31.29 -37.14 -43.70
CA SER A 89 -31.18 -36.45 -44.98
C SER A 89 -31.89 -35.10 -44.99
N THR A 90 -31.75 -34.33 -46.08
CA THR A 90 -32.29 -32.97 -46.21
C THR A 90 -33.80 -32.86 -45.93
N THR A 91 -34.58 -33.90 -46.23
CA THR A 91 -36.02 -33.96 -45.97
C THR A 91 -36.40 -34.68 -44.67
N GLY A 92 -35.41 -35.18 -43.94
CA GLY A 92 -35.61 -35.97 -42.74
C GLY A 92 -36.00 -35.15 -41.51
N GLN A 93 -36.55 -35.84 -40.52
CA GLN A 93 -36.91 -35.29 -39.22
C GLN A 93 -36.43 -36.24 -38.11
N VAL A 94 -35.93 -35.68 -37.02
CA VAL A 94 -35.57 -36.45 -35.82
C VAL A 94 -36.32 -35.85 -34.63
N ARG A 95 -37.20 -36.65 -34.01
CA ARG A 95 -37.95 -36.29 -32.81
C ARG A 95 -37.69 -37.30 -31.72
N ASN A 96 -36.64 -37.07 -30.96
CA ASN A 96 -36.21 -37.96 -29.89
C ASN A 96 -36.67 -37.42 -28.53
N THR A 97 -37.59 -38.13 -27.89
CA THR A 97 -38.04 -37.86 -26.51
C THR A 97 -37.29 -38.70 -25.46
N GLY A 98 -36.46 -39.65 -25.89
CA GLY A 98 -35.67 -40.52 -25.03
C GLY A 98 -34.16 -40.32 -25.24
N THR A 99 -33.43 -41.43 -25.38
CA THR A 99 -31.98 -41.41 -25.58
C THR A 99 -31.61 -42.06 -26.90
N ILE A 100 -30.94 -41.31 -27.79
CA ILE A 100 -30.21 -41.89 -28.92
C ILE A 100 -28.80 -42.21 -28.43
N ARG A 101 -28.44 -43.50 -28.41
CA ARG A 101 -27.16 -43.97 -27.86
C ARG A 101 -26.25 -44.52 -28.93
N PHE A 102 -25.03 -43.98 -29.01
CA PHE A 102 -23.94 -44.44 -29.86
C PHE A 102 -22.95 -45.27 -29.04
N ARG A 103 -22.95 -46.60 -29.21
CA ARG A 103 -22.06 -47.54 -28.49
C ARG A 103 -20.75 -47.80 -29.24
N SER A 104 -20.74 -47.64 -30.55
CA SER A 104 -19.53 -47.79 -31.36
C SER A 104 -18.58 -46.61 -31.15
N ASP A 105 -17.29 -46.89 -31.06
CA ASP A 105 -16.24 -45.88 -30.88
C ASP A 105 -16.21 -44.83 -31.99
N THR A 106 -16.68 -45.17 -33.20
CA THR A 106 -16.67 -44.28 -34.38
C THR A 106 -18.07 -43.92 -34.89
N GLY A 107 -19.10 -44.09 -34.05
CA GLY A 107 -20.48 -43.77 -34.40
C GLY A 107 -20.66 -42.28 -34.75
N LYS A 108 -21.55 -41.98 -35.70
CA LYS A 108 -21.76 -40.60 -36.19
C LYS A 108 -23.23 -40.25 -36.26
N TYR A 109 -23.58 -39.05 -35.80
CA TYR A 109 -24.86 -38.42 -36.14
C TYR A 109 -24.61 -37.52 -37.35
N LYS A 110 -25.01 -38.01 -38.53
CA LYS A 110 -24.93 -37.27 -39.79
C LYS A 110 -26.25 -36.54 -40.07
N ASN A 111 -26.19 -35.24 -40.33
CA ASN A 111 -27.39 -34.44 -40.57
C ASN A 111 -27.23 -33.49 -41.75
N ASP A 112 -28.22 -33.50 -42.65
CA ASP A 112 -28.45 -32.50 -43.70
C ASP A 112 -29.84 -31.83 -43.60
N ALA A 113 -30.67 -32.23 -42.64
CA ALA A 113 -31.98 -31.60 -42.42
C ALA A 113 -31.84 -30.22 -41.74
N ALA A 114 -32.86 -29.38 -41.92
CA ALA A 114 -32.99 -28.11 -41.20
C ALA A 114 -33.11 -28.34 -39.67
N LEU A 115 -32.49 -27.46 -38.86
CA LEU A 115 -32.49 -27.57 -37.40
C LEU A 115 -33.90 -27.64 -36.80
N ALA A 116 -34.85 -26.90 -37.37
CA ALA A 116 -36.25 -26.89 -36.94
C ALA A 116 -36.93 -28.27 -37.00
N ASN A 117 -36.37 -29.22 -37.76
CA ASN A 117 -36.86 -30.58 -37.87
C ASN A 117 -36.24 -31.54 -36.83
N ILE A 118 -35.39 -31.03 -35.94
CA ILE A 118 -34.57 -31.83 -35.03
C ILE A 118 -34.88 -31.42 -33.60
N THR A 119 -35.40 -32.37 -32.83
CA THR A 119 -35.58 -32.24 -31.39
C THR A 119 -34.99 -33.48 -30.73
N ASN A 120 -34.14 -33.27 -29.73
CA ASN A 120 -33.53 -34.34 -28.96
C ASN A 120 -33.72 -34.07 -27.48
N ASN A 121 -34.04 -35.12 -26.73
CA ASN A 121 -33.93 -35.13 -25.28
C ASN A 121 -32.47 -35.41 -24.91
N VAL A 122 -31.99 -36.65 -25.14
CA VAL A 122 -30.58 -37.03 -24.90
C VAL A 122 -29.95 -37.67 -26.13
N VAL A 123 -28.75 -37.21 -26.50
CA VAL A 123 -27.81 -37.91 -27.38
C VAL A 123 -26.63 -38.39 -26.52
N GLU A 124 -26.50 -39.70 -26.39
CA GLU A 124 -25.46 -40.32 -25.55
C GLU A 124 -24.37 -40.95 -26.40
N PHE A 125 -23.14 -40.49 -26.20
CA PHE A 125 -21.93 -41.08 -26.76
C PHE A 125 -21.28 -41.99 -25.71
N ALA A 126 -21.30 -43.29 -25.96
CA ALA A 126 -20.63 -44.32 -25.16
C ALA A 126 -19.35 -44.84 -25.85
N GLY A 127 -19.07 -44.40 -27.08
CA GLY A 127 -17.83 -44.63 -27.82
C GLY A 127 -16.75 -43.58 -27.54
N THR A 128 -15.51 -43.82 -28.00
CA THR A 128 -14.36 -42.91 -27.82
C THR A 128 -14.43 -41.64 -28.67
N ASP A 129 -14.82 -41.76 -29.94
CA ASP A 129 -14.63 -40.75 -30.99
C ASP A 129 -15.92 -40.53 -31.79
N ASN A 130 -17.05 -40.41 -31.08
CA ASN A 130 -18.33 -40.12 -31.71
C ASN A 130 -18.38 -38.68 -32.24
N LEU A 131 -18.99 -38.49 -33.40
CA LEU A 131 -19.00 -37.19 -34.08
C LEU A 131 -20.41 -36.80 -34.56
N PHE A 132 -20.71 -35.52 -34.46
CA PHE A 132 -21.72 -34.85 -35.30
C PHE A 132 -21.08 -34.42 -36.62
N THR A 133 -21.68 -34.79 -37.75
CA THR A 133 -21.20 -34.44 -39.10
C THR A 133 -22.36 -34.09 -40.03
N ASP A 134 -22.05 -33.56 -41.21
CA ASP A 134 -22.97 -33.60 -42.37
C ASP A 134 -23.03 -35.04 -42.96
N LEU A 135 -23.81 -35.26 -44.03
CA LEU A 135 -23.88 -36.56 -44.69
C LEU A 135 -22.54 -37.02 -45.31
N ASN A 136 -21.68 -36.07 -45.70
CA ASN A 136 -20.35 -36.34 -46.27
C ASN A 136 -19.29 -36.63 -45.18
N GLY A 137 -19.66 -36.56 -43.90
CA GLY A 137 -18.74 -36.79 -42.79
C GLY A 137 -17.91 -35.58 -42.38
N ASN A 138 -18.22 -34.37 -42.90
CA ASN A 138 -17.55 -33.13 -42.54
C ASN A 138 -18.12 -32.57 -41.22
N THR A 139 -17.22 -32.19 -40.32
CA THR A 139 -17.54 -31.65 -39.00
C THR A 139 -17.74 -30.13 -38.98
N LYS A 140 -17.45 -29.42 -40.07
CA LYS A 140 -17.48 -27.95 -40.16
C LYS A 140 -18.54 -27.41 -41.12
N ASN A 141 -19.23 -28.27 -41.87
CA ASN A 141 -20.23 -27.83 -42.83
C ASN A 141 -21.52 -27.35 -42.14
N THR A 142 -22.31 -26.52 -42.82
CA THR A 142 -23.44 -25.76 -42.25
C THR A 142 -24.59 -26.62 -41.72
N THR A 143 -24.64 -27.91 -42.04
CA THR A 143 -25.69 -28.83 -41.60
C THR A 143 -25.28 -29.74 -40.44
N ALA A 144 -23.98 -29.86 -40.15
CA ALA A 144 -23.48 -30.62 -38.99
C ALA A 144 -23.97 -29.96 -37.70
N LEU A 145 -24.56 -30.72 -36.77
CA LEU A 145 -25.07 -30.15 -35.51
C LEU A 145 -23.95 -29.57 -34.65
N GLY A 146 -24.19 -28.39 -34.07
CA GLY A 146 -23.29 -27.74 -33.12
C GLY A 146 -22.03 -27.14 -33.75
N GLN A 147 -22.04 -26.85 -35.04
CA GLN A 147 -21.05 -26.13 -35.84
C GLN A 147 -21.09 -24.60 -35.72
N SER A 148 -22.16 -24.01 -35.17
CA SER A 148 -22.28 -22.57 -34.92
C SER A 148 -23.22 -22.27 -33.75
N PRO A 149 -23.19 -21.06 -33.15
CA PRO A 149 -24.05 -20.73 -32.01
C PRO A 149 -25.55 -20.68 -32.35
N THR A 150 -25.91 -20.41 -33.61
CA THR A 150 -27.32 -20.45 -34.08
C THR A 150 -27.79 -21.87 -34.41
N TRP A 151 -26.88 -22.84 -34.35
CA TRP A 151 -27.15 -24.21 -34.78
C TRP A 151 -26.59 -25.22 -33.78
N ARG A 152 -26.83 -24.92 -32.50
CA ARG A 152 -26.47 -25.77 -31.36
C ARG A 152 -27.01 -27.18 -31.51
N VAL A 153 -26.30 -28.15 -30.94
CA VAL A 153 -26.85 -29.50 -30.79
C VAL A 153 -28.08 -29.43 -29.87
N PRO A 154 -29.29 -29.73 -30.37
CA PRO A 154 -30.50 -29.66 -29.53
C PRO A 154 -30.45 -30.71 -28.42
N GLY A 155 -30.94 -30.36 -27.23
CA GLY A 155 -31.01 -31.27 -26.09
C GLY A 155 -29.71 -31.43 -25.32
N MET A 156 -29.64 -32.51 -24.55
CA MET A 156 -28.45 -32.90 -23.77
C MET A 156 -27.55 -33.81 -24.59
N VAL A 157 -26.26 -33.47 -24.69
CA VAL A 157 -25.23 -34.40 -25.16
C VAL A 157 -24.51 -34.98 -23.96
N ARG A 158 -24.53 -36.31 -23.83
CA ARG A 158 -23.91 -37.02 -22.72
C ARG A 158 -22.72 -37.84 -23.22
N TYR A 159 -21.55 -37.60 -22.65
CA TYR A 159 -20.35 -38.41 -22.85
C TYR A 159 -20.23 -39.43 -21.70
N ALA A 160 -20.63 -40.68 -21.95
CA ALA A 160 -20.82 -41.74 -20.95
C ALA A 160 -20.07 -43.04 -21.28
N LYS A 161 -18.80 -42.94 -21.69
CA LYS A 161 -17.95 -44.13 -21.86
C LYS A 161 -17.44 -44.68 -20.52
N PRO A 162 -17.54 -45.99 -20.25
CA PRO A 162 -16.88 -46.64 -19.11
C PRO A 162 -15.39 -46.91 -19.37
N LEU A 163 -14.62 -47.15 -18.31
CA LEU A 163 -13.21 -47.58 -18.39
C LEU A 163 -12.98 -48.77 -19.35
N PRO A 164 -11.75 -48.94 -19.89
CA PRO A 164 -10.51 -48.23 -19.53
C PRO A 164 -10.08 -47.13 -20.52
N VAL A 165 -10.79 -46.96 -21.64
CA VAL A 165 -10.30 -46.12 -22.74
C VAL A 165 -10.84 -44.70 -22.61
N GLN A 166 -9.95 -43.71 -22.75
CA GLN A 166 -10.28 -42.29 -22.75
C GLN A 166 -11.34 -41.95 -23.82
N GLN A 167 -12.24 -41.03 -23.49
CA GLN A 167 -13.28 -40.53 -24.38
C GLN A 167 -12.98 -39.09 -24.80
N ASN A 168 -13.08 -38.81 -26.10
CA ASN A 168 -12.81 -37.51 -26.68
C ASN A 168 -14.11 -36.71 -26.85
N VAL A 169 -14.16 -35.54 -26.24
CA VAL A 169 -15.27 -34.59 -26.40
C VAL A 169 -15.08 -33.82 -27.70
N GLN A 170 -16.15 -33.64 -28.48
CA GLN A 170 -16.09 -32.91 -29.72
C GLN A 170 -16.21 -31.39 -29.50
N VAL A 171 -15.42 -30.61 -30.26
CA VAL A 171 -15.53 -29.15 -30.37
C VAL A 171 -16.89 -28.78 -30.97
N ARG A 172 -17.82 -28.24 -30.17
CA ARG A 172 -19.18 -27.89 -30.58
C ARG A 172 -19.81 -26.79 -29.73
N TRP A 173 -20.86 -26.20 -30.28
CA TRP A 173 -21.88 -25.47 -29.54
C TRP A 173 -22.98 -26.44 -29.07
N TYR A 174 -22.99 -26.74 -27.78
CA TYR A 174 -23.99 -27.55 -27.12
C TYR A 174 -25.12 -26.67 -26.57
N THR A 175 -26.35 -27.19 -26.60
CA THR A 175 -27.41 -26.66 -25.73
C THR A 175 -27.11 -27.07 -24.29
N ASN A 176 -27.09 -28.37 -23.98
CA ASN A 176 -26.65 -28.88 -22.69
C ASN A 176 -25.58 -29.96 -22.87
N LEU A 177 -24.65 -30.08 -21.92
CA LEU A 177 -23.53 -31.02 -21.95
C LEU A 177 -23.39 -31.75 -20.60
N GLU A 178 -23.26 -33.07 -20.63
CA GLU A 178 -23.06 -33.91 -19.44
C GLU A 178 -21.81 -34.79 -19.58
N MET A 179 -20.96 -34.78 -18.55
CA MET A 179 -19.86 -35.73 -18.38
C MET A 179 -20.29 -36.84 -17.41
N SER A 180 -20.22 -38.08 -17.88
CA SER A 180 -20.70 -39.26 -17.15
C SER A 180 -19.85 -40.49 -17.41
N ASP A 181 -20.07 -41.53 -16.63
CA ASP A 181 -19.28 -42.75 -16.51
C ASP A 181 -17.76 -42.58 -16.28
N SER A 182 -17.11 -43.67 -15.92
CA SER A 182 -15.78 -43.80 -15.34
C SER A 182 -14.58 -43.54 -16.26
N ALA A 183 -14.75 -43.46 -17.59
CA ALA A 183 -13.61 -43.17 -18.48
C ALA A 183 -13.11 -41.73 -18.34
N ALA A 184 -11.80 -41.55 -18.47
CA ALA A 184 -11.19 -40.22 -18.59
C ALA A 184 -11.79 -39.46 -19.79
N LYS A 185 -12.01 -38.15 -19.64
CA LYS A 185 -12.56 -37.27 -20.67
C LYS A 185 -11.49 -36.31 -21.16
N TRP A 186 -11.28 -36.25 -22.46
CA TRP A 186 -10.47 -35.20 -23.09
C TRP A 186 -11.38 -34.10 -23.62
N ILE A 187 -11.24 -32.89 -23.09
CA ILE A 187 -12.05 -31.73 -23.46
C ILE A 187 -11.16 -30.78 -24.27
N PRO A 188 -11.38 -30.65 -25.59
CA PRO A 188 -10.60 -29.75 -26.42
C PRO A 188 -10.91 -28.28 -26.15
N ASP A 189 -10.12 -27.42 -26.77
CA ASP A 189 -10.41 -26.00 -26.92
C ASP A 189 -11.75 -25.79 -27.67
N SER A 190 -12.39 -24.66 -27.43
CA SER A 190 -13.57 -24.24 -28.20
C SER A 190 -14.80 -25.14 -27.97
N VAL A 191 -15.01 -25.59 -26.73
CA VAL A 191 -16.27 -26.23 -26.30
C VAL A 191 -17.19 -25.17 -25.70
N PHE A 192 -18.39 -25.01 -26.27
CA PHE A 192 -19.36 -24.00 -25.87
C PHE A 192 -20.63 -24.64 -25.32
N VAL A 193 -21.08 -24.19 -24.15
CA VAL A 193 -22.31 -24.66 -23.51
C VAL A 193 -23.24 -23.49 -23.24
N GLY A 194 -24.43 -23.52 -23.86
CA GLY A 194 -25.41 -22.44 -23.79
C GLY A 194 -26.45 -22.59 -22.66
N GLY A 195 -26.60 -23.80 -22.12
CA GLY A 195 -27.48 -24.13 -21.00
C GLY A 195 -26.68 -24.82 -19.91
N ASP A 196 -27.11 -26.01 -19.50
CA ASP A 196 -26.52 -26.73 -18.38
C ASP A 196 -25.25 -27.49 -18.80
N TYR A 197 -24.17 -27.28 -18.03
CA TYR A 197 -23.03 -28.18 -17.98
C TYR A 197 -23.07 -28.97 -16.68
N SER A 198 -23.08 -30.30 -16.76
CA SER A 198 -23.21 -31.17 -15.59
C SER A 198 -22.17 -32.28 -15.57
N ILE A 199 -21.74 -32.64 -14.36
CA ILE A 199 -20.83 -33.74 -14.09
C ILE A 199 -21.51 -34.61 -13.04
N PHE A 200 -21.83 -35.86 -13.38
CA PHE A 200 -22.53 -36.76 -12.46
C PHE A 200 -21.55 -37.75 -11.81
N LEU A 201 -21.19 -38.79 -12.54
CA LEU A 201 -20.16 -39.77 -12.16
C LEU A 201 -19.19 -39.78 -13.34
N SER A 202 -18.10 -39.01 -13.29
CA SER A 202 -17.17 -38.96 -14.42
C SER A 202 -15.77 -39.41 -14.02
N GLY A 203 -15.06 -40.05 -14.95
CA GLY A 203 -13.60 -40.20 -14.84
C GLY A 203 -12.87 -38.85 -14.89
N PRO A 204 -11.53 -38.86 -14.80
CA PRO A 204 -10.74 -37.63 -14.79
C PRO A 204 -10.95 -36.79 -16.05
N ARG A 205 -11.05 -35.46 -15.94
CA ARG A 205 -11.31 -34.58 -17.09
C ARG A 205 -10.11 -33.71 -17.38
N THR A 206 -9.53 -33.85 -18.58
CA THR A 206 -8.41 -33.04 -19.02
C THR A 206 -8.88 -31.95 -19.96
N TYR A 207 -8.73 -30.68 -19.56
CA TYR A 207 -9.09 -29.53 -20.39
C TYR A 207 -7.89 -29.03 -21.17
N ASN A 208 -8.02 -28.93 -22.50
CA ASN A 208 -6.97 -28.48 -23.40
C ASN A 208 -7.40 -27.24 -24.18
N GLY A 209 -7.40 -26.08 -23.52
CA GLY A 209 -7.78 -24.79 -24.10
C GLY A 209 -8.90 -24.14 -23.31
N THR A 210 -9.79 -23.45 -24.04
CA THR A 210 -10.83 -22.61 -23.48
C THR A 210 -12.19 -23.29 -23.50
N PHE A 211 -12.79 -23.37 -22.31
CA PHE A 211 -14.16 -23.79 -22.11
C PHE A 211 -15.07 -22.56 -22.01
N PHE A 212 -16.19 -22.56 -22.73
CA PHE A 212 -17.06 -21.41 -22.84
C PHE A 212 -18.43 -21.70 -22.23
N TYR A 213 -18.81 -20.86 -21.25
CA TYR A 213 -20.20 -20.74 -20.81
C TYR A 213 -20.81 -19.56 -21.57
N ASP A 214 -21.60 -19.83 -22.61
CA ASP A 214 -22.01 -18.82 -23.60
C ASP A 214 -23.52 -18.60 -23.70
N GLY A 215 -24.26 -19.04 -22.69
CA GLY A 215 -25.70 -18.91 -22.57
C GLY A 215 -26.16 -17.50 -22.22
N THR A 216 -27.30 -17.11 -22.80
CA THR A 216 -27.98 -15.84 -22.51
C THR A 216 -28.86 -15.88 -21.27
N ALA A 217 -29.34 -17.07 -20.91
CA ALA A 217 -30.00 -17.32 -19.63
C ALA A 217 -28.94 -17.46 -18.51
N PRO A 218 -29.34 -17.33 -17.23
CA PRO A 218 -28.45 -17.63 -16.11
C PRO A 218 -27.85 -19.04 -16.22
N GLN A 219 -26.53 -19.16 -16.04
CA GLN A 219 -25.84 -20.45 -16.02
C GLN A 219 -25.07 -20.64 -14.71
N TYR A 220 -24.95 -21.90 -14.30
CA TYR A 220 -24.16 -22.31 -13.15
C TYR A 220 -22.82 -22.88 -13.62
N ILE A 221 -21.73 -22.38 -13.04
CA ILE A 221 -20.39 -22.86 -13.33
C ILE A 221 -20.16 -24.13 -12.51
N MET A 222 -19.95 -25.24 -13.20
CA MET A 222 -19.79 -26.54 -12.56
C MET A 222 -18.42 -26.69 -11.91
N GLN A 223 -18.40 -27.26 -10.70
CA GLN A 223 -17.19 -27.51 -9.92
C GLN A 223 -16.23 -28.50 -10.58
N GLU A 224 -14.94 -28.22 -10.40
CA GLU A 224 -13.80 -29.03 -10.83
C GLU A 224 -12.75 -28.97 -9.69
N ARG A 225 -12.53 -30.09 -9.00
CA ARG A 225 -11.83 -30.15 -7.68
C ARG A 225 -10.39 -30.68 -7.73
N GLY A 226 -9.79 -30.77 -8.91
CA GLY A 226 -8.40 -31.17 -9.06
C GLY A 226 -7.48 -30.28 -8.21
N LEU A 227 -6.33 -30.80 -7.75
CA LEU A 227 -5.40 -30.06 -6.90
C LEU A 227 -4.19 -29.47 -7.63
N ASN A 228 -3.82 -29.97 -8.81
CA ASN A 228 -2.77 -29.44 -9.67
C ASN A 228 -2.93 -29.93 -11.12
N GLY A 229 -2.48 -29.13 -12.09
CA GLY A 229 -2.47 -29.50 -13.52
C GLY A 229 -3.81 -29.31 -14.22
N THR A 230 -3.99 -29.90 -15.40
CA THR A 230 -5.20 -29.72 -16.23
C THR A 230 -6.26 -30.80 -16.02
N VAL A 231 -6.03 -31.70 -15.06
CA VAL A 231 -6.93 -32.80 -14.72
C VAL A 231 -7.86 -32.36 -13.62
N ASP A 232 -9.16 -32.50 -13.86
CA ASP A 232 -10.23 -32.11 -12.95
C ASP A 232 -10.16 -30.60 -12.62
N ARG A 233 -9.69 -29.79 -13.59
CA ARG A 233 -9.52 -28.33 -13.53
C ARG A 233 -9.71 -27.74 -14.91
N TYR A 234 -10.41 -26.61 -14.98
CA TYR A 234 -10.47 -25.86 -16.23
C TYR A 234 -9.09 -25.31 -16.58
N ASN A 235 -8.70 -25.40 -17.85
CA ASN A 235 -7.49 -24.75 -18.33
C ASN A 235 -7.77 -23.24 -18.50
N ASN A 236 -8.44 -22.83 -19.58
CA ASN A 236 -8.98 -21.47 -19.71
C ASN A 236 -10.52 -21.51 -19.61
N MET A 237 -11.12 -20.41 -19.17
CA MET A 237 -12.57 -20.26 -19.10
C MET A 237 -13.00 -18.87 -19.57
N THR A 238 -14.04 -18.85 -20.40
CA THR A 238 -14.65 -17.63 -20.90
C THR A 238 -16.14 -17.62 -20.63
N LEU A 239 -16.63 -16.54 -20.02
CA LEU A 239 -18.04 -16.31 -19.72
C LEU A 239 -18.64 -15.31 -20.71
N LEU A 240 -19.69 -15.71 -21.44
CA LEU A 240 -20.33 -14.89 -22.48
C LEU A 240 -21.86 -14.80 -22.33
N ASN A 241 -22.42 -13.71 -22.87
CA ASN A 241 -23.83 -13.49 -23.20
C ASN A 241 -24.86 -13.43 -22.06
N GLY A 242 -24.49 -13.55 -20.78
CA GLY A 242 -25.46 -13.49 -19.67
C GLY A 242 -24.92 -13.87 -18.29
N PRO A 243 -25.74 -13.80 -17.23
CA PRO A 243 -25.29 -14.01 -15.85
C PRO A 243 -24.72 -15.40 -15.58
N LYS A 244 -23.65 -15.46 -14.79
CA LYS A 244 -23.00 -16.71 -14.37
C LYS A 244 -22.90 -16.77 -12.85
N THR A 245 -23.09 -17.95 -12.28
CA THR A 245 -23.02 -18.15 -10.83
C THR A 245 -22.16 -19.35 -10.47
N VAL A 246 -21.20 -19.16 -9.56
CA VAL A 246 -20.59 -20.26 -8.80
C VAL A 246 -21.44 -20.45 -7.56
N ILE A 247 -22.21 -21.53 -7.48
CA ILE A 247 -23.17 -21.73 -6.39
C ILE A 247 -22.48 -22.07 -5.06
N SER A 248 -23.16 -21.80 -3.95
CA SER A 248 -22.67 -22.15 -2.62
C SER A 248 -22.34 -23.65 -2.49
N GLY A 249 -21.22 -23.95 -1.84
CA GLY A 249 -20.70 -25.31 -1.66
C GLY A 249 -19.97 -25.91 -2.87
N MET A 250 -19.95 -25.22 -4.02
CA MET A 250 -19.11 -25.59 -5.16
C MET A 250 -17.73 -24.94 -5.12
N GLU A 251 -16.75 -25.65 -5.66
CA GLU A 251 -15.37 -25.20 -5.78
C GLU A 251 -14.95 -25.29 -7.25
N VAL A 252 -14.70 -24.15 -7.86
CA VAL A 252 -14.29 -24.02 -9.27
C VAL A 252 -12.83 -23.61 -9.30
N ARG A 253 -12.00 -24.41 -9.97
CA ARG A 253 -10.58 -24.13 -10.14
C ARG A 253 -10.17 -24.01 -11.59
N MET A 254 -9.29 -23.04 -11.83
CA MET A 254 -8.69 -22.76 -13.13
C MET A 254 -7.17 -22.70 -13.02
N GLU A 255 -6.48 -23.00 -14.13
CA GLU A 255 -5.02 -22.87 -14.25
C GLU A 255 -4.60 -21.68 -15.13
N GLY A 256 -5.26 -21.53 -16.28
CA GLY A 256 -4.90 -20.61 -17.35
C GLY A 256 -5.60 -19.27 -17.25
N ILE A 257 -6.24 -18.83 -18.34
CA ILE A 257 -6.81 -17.49 -18.45
C ILE A 257 -8.30 -17.50 -18.10
N PHE A 258 -8.71 -16.57 -17.23
CA PHE A 258 -10.11 -16.22 -17.00
C PHE A 258 -10.48 -14.96 -17.79
N TYR A 259 -11.63 -14.99 -18.46
CA TYR A 259 -12.22 -13.85 -19.15
C TYR A 259 -13.74 -13.85 -19.01
N ASN A 260 -14.35 -12.68 -18.79
CA ASN A 260 -15.76 -12.47 -19.09
C ASN A 260 -15.95 -11.27 -20.02
N ASP A 261 -16.98 -11.32 -20.86
CA ASP A 261 -17.38 -10.17 -21.69
C ASP A 261 -18.03 -9.07 -20.83
N THR A 262 -18.49 -7.99 -21.47
CA THR A 262 -19.10 -6.84 -20.79
C THR A 262 -20.56 -7.05 -20.36
N VAL A 263 -21.17 -8.19 -20.71
CA VAL A 263 -22.60 -8.49 -20.45
C VAL A 263 -22.80 -9.75 -19.61
N SER A 264 -21.71 -10.35 -19.11
CA SER A 264 -21.73 -11.58 -18.31
C SER A 264 -21.32 -11.32 -16.86
N PRO A 265 -22.22 -10.76 -16.04
CA PRO A 265 -21.94 -10.57 -14.62
C PRO A 265 -21.74 -11.91 -13.93
N LEU A 266 -20.81 -11.94 -12.97
CA LEU A 266 -20.44 -13.13 -12.21
C LEU A 266 -20.87 -12.98 -10.74
N SER A 267 -21.65 -13.94 -10.25
CA SER A 267 -21.93 -14.11 -8.83
C SER A 267 -21.11 -15.27 -8.26
N THR A 268 -20.30 -15.00 -7.24
CA THR A 268 -19.48 -16.00 -6.55
C THR A 268 -20.07 -16.26 -5.16
N GLU A 269 -20.83 -17.35 -5.04
CA GLU A 269 -21.46 -17.85 -3.80
C GLU A 269 -20.72 -19.07 -3.21
N GLY A 270 -20.02 -19.82 -4.07
CA GLY A 270 -19.06 -20.85 -3.70
C GLY A 270 -17.62 -20.34 -3.69
N GLU A 271 -16.66 -21.21 -3.99
CA GLU A 271 -15.25 -20.84 -4.12
C GLU A 271 -14.84 -20.83 -5.59
N PHE A 272 -14.26 -19.72 -6.03
CA PHE A 272 -13.75 -19.57 -7.39
C PHE A 272 -12.28 -19.15 -7.36
N TYR A 273 -11.42 -20.06 -7.78
CA TYR A 273 -10.01 -19.80 -8.00
C TYR A 273 -9.81 -19.42 -9.47
N TRP A 274 -9.58 -18.12 -9.71
CA TRP A 274 -9.16 -17.69 -11.03
C TRP A 274 -7.78 -18.27 -11.37
N GLY A 275 -7.56 -18.49 -12.67
CA GLY A 275 -6.30 -19.02 -13.18
C GLY A 275 -5.22 -17.94 -13.23
N SER A 276 -4.06 -18.27 -13.81
CA SER A 276 -2.88 -17.41 -13.90
C SER A 276 -3.18 -15.93 -14.20
N ASN A 277 -3.90 -15.61 -15.29
CA ASN A 277 -4.29 -14.24 -15.64
C ASN A 277 -5.82 -14.10 -15.69
N SER A 278 -6.34 -12.97 -15.20
CA SER A 278 -7.79 -12.73 -15.08
C SER A 278 -8.20 -11.38 -15.66
N PHE A 279 -9.17 -11.38 -16.57
CA PHE A 279 -9.69 -10.18 -17.23
C PHE A 279 -11.19 -10.03 -16.96
N VAL A 280 -11.53 -9.10 -16.06
CA VAL A 280 -12.90 -8.90 -15.58
C VAL A 280 -13.53 -7.71 -16.30
N ASN A 281 -14.40 -7.94 -17.29
CA ASN A 281 -15.05 -6.87 -18.08
C ASN A 281 -16.54 -6.67 -17.76
N ALA A 282 -17.15 -7.55 -16.95
CA ALA A 282 -18.49 -7.35 -16.39
C ALA A 282 -18.48 -7.49 -14.86
N PRO A 283 -19.48 -6.93 -14.16
CA PRO A 283 -19.50 -6.86 -12.70
C PRO A 283 -19.34 -8.22 -12.02
N VAL A 284 -18.59 -8.23 -10.92
CA VAL A 284 -18.41 -9.41 -10.05
C VAL A 284 -19.01 -9.10 -8.68
N THR A 285 -19.83 -10.02 -8.17
CA THR A 285 -20.38 -9.94 -6.80
C THR A 285 -19.95 -11.17 -6.02
N VAL A 286 -19.29 -10.97 -4.88
CA VAL A 286 -18.92 -12.03 -3.93
C VAL A 286 -19.90 -11.98 -2.76
N GLN A 287 -20.70 -13.04 -2.60
CA GLN A 287 -21.82 -13.05 -1.67
C GLN A 287 -22.05 -14.43 -1.06
N ALA A 288 -23.00 -14.55 -0.11
CA ALA A 288 -23.39 -15.81 0.51
C ALA A 288 -22.22 -16.64 1.12
N GLY A 289 -21.17 -15.96 1.60
CA GLY A 289 -19.96 -16.59 2.15
C GLY A 289 -18.98 -17.11 1.08
N GLY A 290 -19.21 -16.76 -0.19
CA GLY A 290 -18.36 -17.15 -1.30
C GLY A 290 -16.96 -16.56 -1.24
N LYS A 291 -16.03 -17.16 -1.97
CA LYS A 291 -14.63 -16.76 -2.03
C LYS A 291 -14.19 -16.59 -3.48
N GLN A 292 -13.75 -15.39 -3.83
CA GLN A 292 -13.08 -15.09 -5.08
C GLN A 292 -11.58 -14.99 -4.83
N ILE A 293 -10.80 -15.86 -5.44
CA ILE A 293 -9.35 -15.99 -5.19
C ILE A 293 -8.60 -15.74 -6.48
N THR A 294 -7.63 -14.82 -6.46
CA THR A 294 -6.85 -14.46 -7.65
C THR A 294 -5.85 -15.55 -8.05
N GLY A 295 -5.45 -15.51 -9.32
CA GLY A 295 -4.32 -16.25 -9.85
C GLY A 295 -2.95 -15.74 -9.38
N SER A 296 -1.89 -16.36 -9.89
CA SER A 296 -0.50 -15.95 -9.61
C SER A 296 -0.01 -14.84 -10.54
N GLY A 297 -0.63 -14.65 -11.70
CA GLY A 297 -0.34 -13.56 -12.62
C GLY A 297 -1.26 -12.36 -12.38
N ILE A 298 -1.47 -11.58 -13.43
CA ILE A 298 -2.20 -10.32 -13.34
C ILE A 298 -3.71 -10.52 -13.23
N THR A 299 -4.38 -9.60 -12.53
CA THR A 299 -5.83 -9.50 -12.48
C THR A 299 -6.24 -8.09 -12.86
N GLU A 300 -6.97 -7.94 -13.96
CA GLU A 300 -7.47 -6.65 -14.43
C GLU A 300 -8.96 -6.51 -14.16
N LEU A 301 -9.30 -5.56 -13.29
CA LEU A 301 -10.68 -5.22 -12.96
C LEU A 301 -11.13 -4.06 -13.85
N ARG A 302 -11.74 -4.40 -14.99
CA ARG A 302 -12.36 -3.50 -15.97
C ARG A 302 -13.88 -3.44 -15.79
N ALA A 303 -14.35 -3.74 -14.58
CA ALA A 303 -15.72 -3.66 -14.12
C ALA A 303 -15.73 -3.53 -12.60
N ASN A 304 -16.89 -3.18 -12.03
CA ASN A 304 -17.05 -3.09 -10.58
C ASN A 304 -16.99 -4.48 -9.93
N VAL A 305 -16.27 -4.57 -8.81
CA VAL A 305 -16.27 -5.74 -7.94
C VAL A 305 -16.89 -5.35 -6.61
N GLN A 306 -17.93 -6.07 -6.20
CA GLN A 306 -18.60 -5.88 -4.92
C GLN A 306 -18.43 -7.11 -4.04
N VAL A 307 -17.89 -6.91 -2.85
CA VAL A 307 -17.86 -7.94 -1.79
C VAL A 307 -18.97 -7.59 -0.81
N VAL A 308 -19.99 -8.43 -0.74
CA VAL A 308 -21.19 -8.21 0.08
C VAL A 308 -21.12 -9.00 1.39
N ASN A 309 -20.89 -10.30 1.26
CA ASN A 309 -20.69 -11.24 2.37
C ASN A 309 -19.86 -12.39 1.79
N GLY A 310 -18.55 -12.34 1.98
CA GLY A 310 -17.60 -13.26 1.37
C GLY A 310 -16.19 -12.70 1.38
N LEU A 311 -15.31 -13.30 0.60
CA LEU A 311 -13.89 -12.98 0.57
C LEU A 311 -13.42 -12.72 -0.85
N PHE A 312 -12.78 -11.57 -1.07
CA PHE A 312 -11.91 -11.37 -2.22
C PHE A 312 -10.45 -11.47 -1.75
N LEU A 313 -9.76 -12.54 -2.13
CA LEU A 313 -8.40 -12.85 -1.69
C LEU A 313 -7.41 -12.67 -2.86
N VAL A 314 -6.46 -11.77 -2.66
CA VAL A 314 -5.24 -11.69 -3.46
C VAL A 314 -4.20 -12.60 -2.81
N LYS A 315 -3.98 -13.78 -3.39
CA LYS A 315 -3.12 -14.81 -2.79
C LYS A 315 -1.65 -14.38 -2.72
N ASP A 316 -0.89 -14.99 -1.83
CA ASP A 316 0.55 -14.76 -1.72
C ASP A 316 1.25 -14.93 -3.08
N ASN A 317 2.17 -14.02 -3.37
CA ASN A 317 2.95 -13.97 -4.61
C ASN A 317 2.09 -13.87 -5.89
N ALA A 318 0.82 -13.44 -5.78
CA ALA A 318 0.13 -12.90 -6.94
C ALA A 318 0.88 -11.65 -7.42
N ASP A 319 0.89 -11.43 -8.73
CA ASP A 319 1.47 -10.25 -9.35
C ASP A 319 0.65 -9.00 -9.00
N THR A 320 -0.05 -8.41 -9.96
CA THR A 320 -0.73 -7.13 -9.79
C THR A 320 -2.23 -7.29 -10.01
N VAL A 321 -3.02 -6.83 -9.04
CA VAL A 321 -4.46 -6.58 -9.20
C VAL A 321 -4.63 -5.11 -9.56
N THR A 322 -5.13 -4.82 -10.77
CA THR A 322 -5.33 -3.46 -11.25
C THR A 322 -6.82 -3.11 -11.26
N ILE A 323 -7.21 -2.09 -10.50
CA ILE A 323 -8.52 -1.46 -10.60
C ILE A 323 -8.43 -0.40 -11.70
N PHE A 324 -9.05 -0.63 -12.86
CA PHE A 324 -8.99 0.32 -13.98
C PHE A 324 -9.77 1.61 -13.69
N PRO A 325 -9.47 2.72 -14.40
CA PRO A 325 -10.17 3.99 -14.22
C PRO A 325 -11.69 3.83 -14.29
N THR A 326 -12.41 4.61 -13.50
CA THR A 326 -13.89 4.62 -13.36
C THR A 326 -14.52 3.42 -12.65
N TYR A 327 -13.77 2.34 -12.41
CA TYR A 327 -14.26 1.16 -11.71
C TYR A 327 -13.90 1.16 -10.22
N VAL A 328 -14.67 0.39 -9.45
CA VAL A 328 -14.55 0.32 -8.00
C VAL A 328 -14.40 -1.13 -7.54
N LEU A 329 -13.41 -1.39 -6.67
CA LEU A 329 -13.41 -2.54 -5.77
C LEU A 329 -14.02 -2.09 -4.43
N ASN A 330 -15.17 -2.63 -4.07
CA ASN A 330 -15.94 -2.17 -2.92
C ASN A 330 -16.27 -3.32 -1.96
N THR A 331 -15.77 -3.25 -0.73
CA THR A 331 -16.27 -4.05 0.39
C THR A 331 -17.41 -3.26 1.06
N VAL A 332 -18.63 -3.85 1.09
CA VAL A 332 -19.81 -3.17 1.65
C VAL A 332 -19.72 -3.08 3.18
N ASN A 333 -20.64 -2.33 3.80
CA ASN A 333 -20.70 -2.20 5.26
C ASN A 333 -21.22 -3.49 5.94
N ASP A 334 -20.41 -4.55 5.92
CA ASP A 334 -20.65 -5.84 6.56
C ASP A 334 -19.32 -6.41 7.08
N PRO A 335 -19.23 -6.89 8.33
CA PRO A 335 -18.01 -7.53 8.86
C PRO A 335 -17.54 -8.73 8.05
N ASN A 336 -18.44 -9.38 7.30
CA ASN A 336 -18.13 -10.53 6.47
C ASN A 336 -17.77 -10.15 5.03
N ALA A 337 -17.78 -8.87 4.65
CA ALA A 337 -17.31 -8.41 3.35
C ALA A 337 -15.79 -8.20 3.38
N ASN A 338 -15.00 -9.26 3.17
CA ASN A 338 -13.56 -9.23 3.40
C ASN A 338 -12.75 -9.02 2.12
N PHE A 339 -11.74 -8.16 2.19
CA PHE A 339 -10.65 -8.09 1.21
C PHE A 339 -9.32 -8.44 1.87
N VAL A 340 -8.55 -9.35 1.26
CA VAL A 340 -7.30 -9.83 1.86
C VAL A 340 -6.19 -9.76 0.82
N MET A 341 -5.09 -9.11 1.19
CA MET A 341 -3.84 -9.11 0.42
C MET A 341 -2.78 -9.95 1.12
N GLY A 342 -2.37 -11.03 0.46
CA GLY A 342 -1.30 -11.92 0.90
C GLY A 342 0.10 -11.31 0.75
N ASP A 343 1.12 -12.10 1.09
CA ASP A 343 2.51 -11.69 1.03
C ASP A 343 2.98 -11.41 -0.40
N SER A 344 3.81 -10.39 -0.57
CA SER A 344 4.41 -9.99 -1.86
C SER A 344 3.38 -9.76 -2.97
N THR A 345 2.24 -9.17 -2.63
CA THR A 345 1.16 -8.82 -3.57
C THR A 345 1.14 -7.32 -3.89
N HIS A 346 0.54 -6.95 -5.02
CA HIS A 346 0.40 -5.57 -5.44
C HIS A 346 -1.04 -5.23 -5.88
N LEU A 347 -1.63 -4.20 -5.27
CA LEU A 347 -2.90 -3.60 -5.67
C LEU A 347 -2.64 -2.24 -6.30
N LEU A 348 -2.83 -2.13 -7.62
CA LEU A 348 -2.72 -0.89 -8.37
C LEU A 348 -4.10 -0.25 -8.52
N VAL A 349 -4.31 0.90 -7.87
CA VAL A 349 -5.58 1.62 -7.83
C VAL A 349 -5.55 2.78 -8.83
N LEU A 350 -6.01 2.53 -10.06
CA LEU A 350 -6.25 3.58 -11.07
C LEU A 350 -7.69 4.12 -11.01
N GLY A 351 -8.64 3.27 -10.57
CA GLY A 351 -10.02 3.63 -10.21
C GLY A 351 -10.13 3.99 -8.73
N ASP A 352 -11.11 3.39 -8.05
CA ASP A 352 -11.35 3.56 -6.61
C ASP A 352 -11.30 2.23 -5.86
N PHE A 353 -10.76 2.25 -4.65
CA PHE A 353 -10.88 1.20 -3.65
C PHE A 353 -11.67 1.73 -2.46
N ARG A 354 -12.69 0.99 -2.00
CA ARG A 354 -13.60 1.44 -0.94
C ARG A 354 -13.85 0.34 0.07
N ASN A 355 -13.67 0.69 1.34
CA ASN A 355 -14.12 -0.11 2.47
C ASN A 355 -15.20 0.66 3.24
N GLN A 356 -16.41 0.12 3.23
CA GLN A 356 -17.57 0.75 3.87
C GLN A 356 -17.85 0.22 5.28
N TYR A 357 -17.16 -0.84 5.73
CA TYR A 357 -17.38 -1.40 7.05
C TYR A 357 -16.75 -0.51 8.12
N VAL A 358 -17.57 0.06 9.01
CA VAL A 358 -17.14 1.06 10.00
C VAL A 358 -16.73 0.38 11.31
N PRO A 359 -15.70 -0.48 11.29
CA PRO A 359 -14.43 -0.27 11.99
C PRO A 359 -13.17 -0.48 11.13
N LEU A 360 -13.32 -0.73 9.82
CA LEU A 360 -12.25 -0.94 8.83
C LEU A 360 -11.37 -2.19 9.05
N THR A 361 -11.89 -3.19 9.77
CA THR A 361 -11.14 -4.40 10.17
C THR A 361 -11.36 -5.64 9.29
N ASN A 362 -12.28 -5.56 8.34
CA ASN A 362 -12.61 -6.60 7.34
C ASN A 362 -11.61 -6.67 6.18
N ASP A 363 -10.83 -5.61 5.98
CA ASP A 363 -9.77 -5.60 4.99
C ASP A 363 -8.41 -5.80 5.67
N THR A 364 -7.59 -6.71 5.14
CA THR A 364 -6.30 -7.07 5.74
C THR A 364 -5.19 -7.05 4.70
N PHE A 365 -4.01 -6.60 5.12
CA PHE A 365 -2.86 -6.41 4.25
C PHE A 365 -1.62 -7.05 4.90
N ALA A 366 -0.97 -7.97 4.21
CA ALA A 366 0.33 -8.47 4.65
C ALA A 366 1.37 -7.34 4.68
N ILE A 367 2.35 -7.39 5.59
CA ILE A 367 3.36 -6.33 5.71
C ILE A 367 4.17 -6.10 4.42
N THR A 368 4.33 -7.15 3.61
CA THR A 368 5.05 -7.11 2.33
C THR A 368 4.15 -6.74 1.14
N SER A 369 2.83 -6.65 1.32
CA SER A 369 1.91 -6.21 0.27
C SER A 369 2.11 -4.73 -0.07
N LEU A 370 1.78 -4.32 -1.29
CA LEU A 370 1.84 -2.93 -1.76
C LEU A 370 0.46 -2.48 -2.24
N VAL A 371 -0.03 -1.39 -1.69
CA VAL A 371 -1.16 -0.63 -2.26
C VAL A 371 -0.62 0.63 -2.94
N ASP A 372 -0.85 0.75 -4.24
CA ASP A 372 -0.36 1.85 -5.09
C ASP A 372 -1.53 2.69 -5.63
N TYR A 373 -1.70 3.89 -5.11
CA TYR A 373 -2.67 4.87 -5.59
C TYR A 373 -2.05 5.73 -6.70
N ALA A 374 -2.32 5.34 -7.95
CA ALA A 374 -1.77 5.98 -9.15
C ALA A 374 -2.86 6.43 -10.14
N GLY A 375 -4.09 6.65 -9.66
CA GLY A 375 -5.19 7.17 -10.47
C GLY A 375 -4.97 8.62 -10.91
N LEU A 376 -5.68 9.02 -11.95
CA LEU A 376 -5.63 10.38 -12.53
C LEU A 376 -6.76 11.29 -12.00
N GLN A 377 -7.58 10.79 -11.09
CA GLN A 377 -8.55 11.59 -10.34
C GLN A 377 -7.81 12.62 -9.50
N ASP A 378 -8.26 13.87 -9.50
CA ASP A 378 -7.59 14.95 -8.75
C ASP A 378 -8.62 15.71 -7.88
N PRO A 379 -8.66 15.46 -6.55
CA PRO A 379 -7.85 14.48 -5.82
C PRO A 379 -8.37 13.04 -5.99
N GLN A 380 -7.46 12.05 -5.94
CA GLN A 380 -7.83 10.64 -5.78
C GLN A 380 -8.02 10.33 -4.28
N ILE A 381 -9.08 9.61 -3.95
CA ILE A 381 -9.36 9.24 -2.55
C ILE A 381 -8.53 8.02 -2.16
N MET A 382 -7.74 8.18 -1.09
CA MET A 382 -7.01 7.10 -0.43
C MET A 382 -7.85 6.55 0.73
N GLN A 383 -8.05 5.24 0.74
CA GLN A 383 -8.87 4.56 1.74
C GLN A 383 -8.16 4.49 3.09
N ALA A 384 -8.88 4.86 4.15
CA ALA A 384 -8.50 4.73 5.55
C ALA A 384 -8.36 3.26 5.96
N THR A 385 -7.54 3.01 6.97
CA THR A 385 -7.30 1.69 7.55
C THR A 385 -7.48 1.73 9.06
N ALA A 386 -7.56 0.56 9.70
CA ALA A 386 -7.55 0.46 11.16
C ALA A 386 -6.14 0.17 11.68
N VAL A 387 -5.87 0.52 12.94
CA VAL A 387 -4.60 0.20 13.64
C VAL A 387 -4.28 -1.31 13.59
N SER A 388 -5.31 -2.15 13.68
CA SER A 388 -5.18 -3.62 13.66
C SER A 388 -4.97 -4.21 12.26
N THR A 389 -5.27 -3.43 11.21
CA THR A 389 -5.19 -3.84 9.81
C THR A 389 -4.56 -2.74 8.96
N PRO A 390 -3.33 -2.31 9.30
CA PRO A 390 -2.63 -1.27 8.54
C PRO A 390 -2.31 -1.77 7.13
N TYR A 391 -2.11 -0.84 6.19
CA TYR A 391 -1.45 -1.19 4.94
C TYR A 391 -0.08 -1.82 5.22
N GLY A 392 0.37 -2.72 4.34
CA GLY A 392 1.76 -3.21 4.37
C GLY A 392 2.72 -2.10 3.96
N ARG A 393 2.82 -1.87 2.65
CA ARG A 393 3.49 -0.73 2.01
C ARG A 393 2.48 0.12 1.26
N LEU A 394 2.73 1.42 1.20
CA LEU A 394 1.85 2.39 0.53
C LEU A 394 2.65 3.23 -0.45
N ARG A 395 2.17 3.33 -1.69
CA ARG A 395 2.69 4.23 -2.71
C ARG A 395 1.59 5.15 -3.23
N THR A 396 1.94 6.40 -3.50
CA THR A 396 1.07 7.38 -4.16
C THR A 396 1.80 8.03 -5.33
N ALA A 397 1.10 8.32 -6.43
CA ALA A 397 1.68 8.95 -7.62
C ALA A 397 0.65 9.77 -8.42
N ASN A 398 1.13 10.52 -9.43
CA ASN A 398 0.37 11.25 -10.47
C ASN A 398 -0.44 12.49 -10.03
N THR A 399 -1.34 12.38 -9.05
CA THR A 399 -2.28 13.44 -8.63
C THR A 399 -2.38 13.52 -7.11
N VAL A 400 -2.91 14.63 -6.59
CA VAL A 400 -3.09 14.82 -5.14
C VAL A 400 -3.95 13.69 -4.57
N LYS A 401 -3.55 13.16 -3.40
CA LYS A 401 -4.31 12.14 -2.67
C LYS A 401 -4.97 12.74 -1.45
N ASN A 402 -6.27 12.50 -1.28
CA ASN A 402 -6.98 12.85 -0.05
C ASN A 402 -7.36 11.57 0.70
N ALA A 403 -6.96 11.45 1.97
CA ALA A 403 -7.42 10.35 2.80
C ALA A 403 -8.87 10.56 3.24
N ASN A 404 -9.70 9.51 3.21
CA ASN A 404 -11.07 9.56 3.74
C ASN A 404 -11.17 9.25 5.25
N GLY A 405 -10.03 9.14 5.95
CA GLY A 405 -9.91 8.85 7.38
C GLY A 405 -8.44 8.66 7.78
N ASP A 406 -8.20 8.17 9.00
CA ASP A 406 -6.84 7.84 9.46
C ASP A 406 -6.25 6.69 8.63
N VAL A 407 -4.95 6.78 8.34
CA VAL A 407 -4.23 5.78 7.55
C VAL A 407 -3.09 5.23 8.40
N TYR A 408 -3.16 3.94 8.70
CA TYR A 408 -2.12 3.19 9.38
C TYR A 408 -1.33 2.37 8.37
N LEU A 409 0.00 2.40 8.53
CA LEU A 409 0.98 1.76 7.66
C LEU A 409 1.99 0.99 8.50
N ALA A 410 2.22 -0.27 8.15
CA ALA A 410 3.14 -1.14 8.87
C ALA A 410 4.59 -0.95 8.43
N ALA A 411 4.84 -0.67 7.14
CA ALA A 411 6.18 -0.56 6.54
C ALA A 411 6.35 0.72 5.69
N ASP A 412 6.95 0.61 4.51
CA ASP A 412 7.42 1.75 3.72
C ASP A 412 6.31 2.61 3.10
N LEU A 413 6.54 3.93 3.11
CA LEU A 413 5.74 4.94 2.42
C LEU A 413 6.54 5.54 1.25
N SER A 414 5.95 5.58 0.05
CA SER A 414 6.50 6.29 -1.11
C SER A 414 5.50 7.33 -1.62
N VAL A 415 5.80 8.61 -1.46
CA VAL A 415 4.98 9.72 -1.96
C VAL A 415 5.63 10.32 -3.19
N ASN A 416 5.07 10.04 -4.36
CA ASN A 416 5.67 10.41 -5.63
C ASN A 416 4.84 11.48 -6.33
N ASP A 417 5.53 12.42 -6.99
CA ASP A 417 4.98 13.44 -7.90
C ASP A 417 4.14 14.55 -7.25
N THR A 418 3.24 14.22 -6.33
CA THR A 418 2.21 15.13 -5.80
C THR A 418 1.88 14.84 -4.34
N ASN A 419 1.23 15.80 -3.69
CA ASN A 419 1.01 15.78 -2.24
C ASN A 419 -0.05 14.76 -1.80
N VAL A 420 0.11 14.26 -0.57
CA VAL A 420 -0.91 13.52 0.16
C VAL A 420 -1.50 14.44 1.23
N VAL A 421 -2.78 14.74 1.16
CA VAL A 421 -3.50 15.56 2.13
C VAL A 421 -4.14 14.65 3.18
N MET A 422 -3.67 14.81 4.41
CA MET A 422 -4.16 14.07 5.57
C MET A 422 -5.13 14.87 6.42
N ILE A 423 -5.24 16.20 6.29
CA ILE A 423 -6.12 17.02 7.15
C ILE A 423 -7.60 16.59 7.02
N PRO A 424 -8.34 16.31 8.13
CA PRO A 424 -7.97 16.43 9.55
C PRO A 424 -7.44 15.13 10.21
N ASN A 425 -7.21 14.10 9.41
CA ASN A 425 -6.74 12.76 9.78
C ASN A 425 -5.21 12.68 9.97
N THR A 426 -4.75 11.51 10.38
CA THR A 426 -3.32 11.20 10.62
C THR A 426 -2.84 10.04 9.76
N LEU A 427 -1.65 10.20 9.15
CA LEU A 427 -0.90 9.07 8.57
C LEU A 427 0.08 8.55 9.62
N SER A 428 -0.12 7.31 10.09
CA SER A 428 0.68 6.70 11.14
C SER A 428 1.52 5.54 10.59
N MET A 429 2.83 5.59 10.79
CA MET A 429 3.76 4.52 10.40
C MET A 429 4.32 3.80 11.61
N THR A 430 4.37 2.46 11.55
CA THR A 430 4.95 1.62 12.60
C THR A 430 6.44 1.34 12.37
N THR A 431 6.81 0.96 11.14
CA THR A 431 8.20 0.73 10.73
C THR A 431 8.43 1.29 9.32
N GLY A 432 9.59 1.01 8.71
CA GLY A 432 9.88 1.35 7.32
C GLY A 432 10.31 2.81 7.07
N ALA A 433 10.77 3.06 5.85
CA ALA A 433 11.21 4.37 5.40
C ALA A 433 10.04 5.18 4.78
N ALA A 434 10.14 6.51 4.86
CA ALA A 434 9.30 7.41 4.07
C ALA A 434 10.18 8.09 3.00
N THR A 435 9.80 7.96 1.74
CA THR A 435 10.54 8.49 0.59
C THR A 435 9.65 9.38 -0.26
N TYR A 436 10.24 10.43 -0.82
CA TYR A 436 9.54 11.48 -1.56
C TYR A 436 10.24 11.73 -2.89
N THR A 437 9.48 12.09 -3.93
CA THR A 437 10.02 12.58 -5.20
C THR A 437 9.32 13.86 -5.61
N ASN A 438 9.95 14.64 -6.52
CA ASN A 438 9.32 15.81 -7.16
C ASN A 438 8.74 16.84 -6.17
N ASN A 439 9.42 17.05 -5.04
CA ASN A 439 9.01 17.96 -3.97
C ASN A 439 7.63 17.64 -3.34
N ALA A 440 7.14 16.41 -3.50
CA ALA A 440 5.89 15.99 -2.89
C ALA A 440 5.99 15.96 -1.36
N GLU A 441 4.85 16.14 -0.69
CA GLU A 441 4.78 16.09 0.78
C GLU A 441 3.46 15.51 1.29
N VAL A 442 3.50 15.00 2.52
CA VAL A 442 2.30 14.73 3.33
C VAL A 442 1.90 16.04 4.02
N ILE A 443 0.76 16.61 3.63
CA ILE A 443 0.18 17.81 4.24
C ILE A 443 -0.75 17.38 5.38
N GLY A 444 -0.46 17.82 6.60
CA GLY A 444 -1.19 17.46 7.82
C GLY A 444 -0.36 16.59 8.77
N ALA A 445 -1.04 15.82 9.62
CA ALA A 445 -0.41 15.01 10.65
C ALA A 445 0.23 13.74 10.07
N MET A 446 1.54 13.60 10.29
CA MET A 446 2.29 12.37 10.06
C MET A 446 2.93 11.90 11.38
N ARG A 447 2.56 10.71 11.82
CA ARG A 447 2.97 10.09 13.08
C ARG A 447 3.91 8.91 12.85
N ARG A 448 4.93 8.82 13.68
CA ARG A 448 5.75 7.61 13.87
C ARG A 448 5.40 6.98 15.20
N ASP A 449 5.08 5.69 15.20
CA ASP A 449 5.15 4.86 16.39
C ASP A 449 6.60 4.46 16.62
N LEU A 450 7.16 4.87 17.77
CA LEU A 450 8.58 4.78 18.05
C LEU A 450 8.90 3.75 19.14
N ARG A 451 7.91 2.96 19.59
CA ARG A 451 8.10 1.91 20.61
C ARG A 451 9.08 0.82 20.20
N THR A 452 9.27 0.60 18.90
CA THR A 452 10.23 -0.36 18.32
C THR A 452 11.32 0.33 17.49
N ALA A 453 11.45 1.65 17.59
CA ALA A 453 12.42 2.44 16.84
C ALA A 453 13.84 2.33 17.43
N THR A 454 14.84 2.70 16.64
CA THR A 454 16.26 2.68 17.01
C THR A 454 16.73 4.08 17.39
N LEU A 455 17.42 4.20 18.52
CA LEU A 455 18.01 5.47 18.95
C LEU A 455 19.13 5.92 18.01
N GLY A 456 19.21 7.22 17.70
CA GLY A 456 20.23 7.78 16.80
C GLY A 456 19.93 7.59 15.30
N GLU A 457 18.90 6.85 14.92
CA GLU A 457 18.42 6.81 13.54
C GLU A 457 17.62 8.07 13.19
N THR A 458 17.65 8.42 11.91
CA THR A 458 16.93 9.58 11.37
C THR A 458 15.61 9.11 10.76
N TYR A 459 14.51 9.64 11.26
CA TYR A 459 13.17 9.35 10.78
C TYR A 459 12.67 10.51 9.89
N VAL A 460 12.23 10.18 8.68
CA VAL A 460 11.64 11.13 7.73
C VAL A 460 10.14 11.23 7.99
N TYR A 461 9.63 12.46 8.01
CA TYR A 461 8.22 12.82 8.17
C TYR A 461 7.73 13.45 6.87
N ASN A 462 7.05 14.60 6.93
CA ASN A 462 6.17 15.11 5.89
C ASN A 462 6.79 15.33 4.51
N ASN A 463 8.11 15.52 4.39
CA ASN A 463 8.80 15.62 3.10
C ASN A 463 10.26 15.17 3.25
N GLU A 464 11.00 15.15 2.13
CA GLU A 464 12.37 14.63 2.09
C GLU A 464 13.35 15.31 3.07
N GLU A 465 13.09 16.56 3.46
CA GLU A 465 13.91 17.33 4.40
C GLU A 465 13.24 17.59 5.75
N THR A 466 12.09 16.98 6.04
CA THR A 466 11.46 17.08 7.37
C THR A 466 11.80 15.83 8.16
N ARG A 467 12.66 15.96 9.18
CA ARG A 467 13.31 14.82 9.84
C ARG A 467 13.45 15.01 11.34
N ALA A 468 13.53 13.90 12.08
CA ALA A 468 13.96 13.90 13.47
C ALA A 468 14.93 12.76 13.76
N THR A 469 15.98 13.06 14.54
CA THR A 469 16.96 12.09 15.03
C THR A 469 16.98 12.14 16.55
N PHE A 470 16.58 11.06 17.22
CA PHE A 470 16.34 11.05 18.66
C PHE A 470 17.57 10.62 19.46
N THR A 471 17.85 11.36 20.52
CA THR A 471 18.79 11.02 21.62
C THR A 471 18.04 10.64 22.90
N THR A 472 16.76 11.00 22.99
CA THR A 472 15.79 10.43 23.94
C THR A 472 14.51 10.15 23.15
N MET A 473 14.02 8.92 23.22
CA MET A 473 12.96 8.40 22.35
C MET A 473 11.59 8.45 23.06
N PRO A 474 10.58 9.11 22.47
CA PRO A 474 9.20 9.03 22.95
C PRO A 474 8.53 7.74 22.48
N GLN A 475 7.32 7.43 22.96
CA GLN A 475 6.51 6.31 22.45
C GLN A 475 6.01 6.58 21.04
N ASP A 476 5.63 7.82 20.76
CA ASP A 476 5.28 8.30 19.44
C ASP A 476 5.64 9.77 19.28
N PHE A 477 5.79 10.17 18.02
CA PHE A 477 6.10 11.54 17.64
C PHE A 477 5.37 11.87 16.34
N THR A 478 4.73 13.03 16.31
CA THR A 478 3.90 13.49 15.19
C THR A 478 4.32 14.88 14.79
N MET A 479 4.53 15.07 13.48
CA MET A 479 4.65 16.40 12.88
C MET A 479 3.39 16.66 12.06
N ASP A 480 2.61 17.68 12.46
CA ASP A 480 1.52 18.23 11.66
C ASP A 480 2.06 19.42 10.87
N VAL A 481 2.28 19.21 9.58
CA VAL A 481 2.92 20.19 8.71
C VAL A 481 1.95 20.67 7.66
N ARG A 482 1.68 21.98 7.67
CA ARG A 482 0.71 22.64 6.80
C ARG A 482 1.39 23.80 6.06
N PRO A 483 1.76 23.62 4.79
CA PRO A 483 2.22 24.71 3.93
C PRO A 483 1.15 25.80 3.83
N GLN A 484 1.58 27.03 3.54
CA GLN A 484 0.66 28.16 3.33
C GLN A 484 -0.35 28.38 4.47
N THR A 485 0.03 28.02 5.70
CA THR A 485 -0.82 28.10 6.88
C THR A 485 -0.10 28.89 7.95
N ARG A 486 -0.81 29.85 8.57
CA ARG A 486 -0.26 30.75 9.59
C ARG A 486 0.23 29.95 10.81
N PRO A 487 1.54 29.95 11.12
CA PRO A 487 2.00 29.50 12.43
C PRO A 487 1.57 30.51 13.52
N ASN A 488 1.66 30.11 14.78
CA ASN A 488 1.46 31.00 15.91
C ASN A 488 2.51 32.14 15.90
N ASP A 489 2.16 33.36 16.35
CA ASP A 489 3.03 34.55 16.37
C ASP A 489 3.67 34.91 15.01
N TYR A 490 2.98 34.60 13.91
CA TYR A 490 3.49 34.80 12.55
C TYR A 490 3.55 36.27 12.11
N ASP A 491 4.67 36.62 11.49
CA ASP A 491 4.90 37.89 10.79
C ASP A 491 5.33 37.64 9.33
N ASN A 492 4.52 38.12 8.38
CA ASN A 492 4.74 37.92 6.95
C ASN A 492 5.98 38.65 6.38
N THR A 493 6.62 39.53 7.15
CA THR A 493 7.83 40.24 6.75
C THR A 493 9.11 39.54 7.23
N THR A 494 9.00 38.56 8.13
CA THR A 494 10.14 37.93 8.78
C THR A 494 10.11 36.41 8.78
N ASP A 495 8.94 35.79 8.64
CA ASP A 495 8.75 34.36 8.89
C ASP A 495 8.47 33.56 7.61
N VAL A 496 8.69 32.25 7.70
CA VAL A 496 8.24 31.26 6.70
C VAL A 496 6.76 30.97 6.94
N PHE A 497 5.93 31.01 5.88
CA PHE A 497 4.48 30.81 5.95
C PHE A 497 4.08 29.33 5.96
N ARG A 498 4.56 28.60 6.96
CA ARG A 498 4.35 27.17 7.13
C ARG A 498 4.11 26.85 8.59
N LYS A 499 2.99 26.20 8.90
CA LYS A 499 2.70 25.74 10.25
C LYS A 499 3.29 24.35 10.46
N ILE A 500 4.08 24.20 11.52
CA ILE A 500 4.66 22.93 11.93
C ILE A 500 4.32 22.76 13.41
N THR A 501 3.39 21.86 13.72
CA THR A 501 3.03 21.56 15.12
C THR A 501 3.58 20.19 15.47
N ILE A 502 4.31 20.11 16.58
CA ILE A 502 4.84 18.85 17.09
C ILE A 502 3.99 18.37 18.27
N THR A 503 3.61 17.10 18.22
CA THR A 503 2.95 16.40 19.34
C THR A 503 3.65 15.07 19.56
N HIS A 504 3.67 14.61 20.82
CA HIS A 504 4.43 13.43 21.21
C HIS A 504 3.82 12.80 22.47
N ASN A 505 4.15 11.53 22.71
CA ASN A 505 3.80 10.83 23.93
C ASN A 505 5.06 10.30 24.62
N GLY A 506 5.35 10.80 25.82
CA GLY A 506 6.60 10.55 26.55
C GLY A 506 7.67 11.61 26.27
N ASP A 507 8.78 11.51 27.01
CA ASP A 507 9.89 12.47 26.90
C ASP A 507 10.67 12.30 25.59
N TYR A 508 11.15 13.40 25.03
CA TYR A 508 11.99 13.36 23.85
C TYR A 508 13.09 14.40 23.89
N LYS A 509 14.17 14.07 23.19
CA LYS A 509 15.25 14.99 22.84
C LYS A 509 15.75 14.62 21.45
N ALA A 510 15.71 15.55 20.51
CA ALA A 510 15.98 15.27 19.11
C ALA A 510 16.73 16.40 18.40
N THR A 511 17.50 16.03 17.39
CA THR A 511 17.80 16.93 16.28
C THR A 511 16.58 16.99 15.38
N VAL A 512 16.01 18.18 15.17
CA VAL A 512 14.81 18.38 14.36
C VAL A 512 15.18 19.19 13.12
N ARG A 513 14.78 18.69 11.95
CA ARG A 513 14.91 19.36 10.67
C ARG A 513 13.53 19.71 10.13
N ALA A 514 13.33 20.98 9.79
CA ALA A 514 12.13 21.50 9.17
C ALA A 514 12.41 21.82 7.69
N GLY A 515 11.79 21.06 6.78
CA GLY A 515 11.83 21.32 5.34
C GLY A 515 10.77 22.33 4.91
N TYR A 516 11.14 23.28 4.04
CA TYR A 516 10.24 24.30 3.50
C TYR A 516 10.51 24.54 2.00
N LYS A 517 9.50 25.06 1.29
CA LYS A 517 9.53 25.31 -0.16
C LYS A 517 9.61 26.80 -0.48
N ALA A 518 9.90 27.12 -1.74
CA ALA A 518 9.90 28.50 -2.24
C ALA A 518 8.55 29.20 -2.06
N GLU A 519 7.45 28.47 -2.26
CA GLU A 519 6.10 28.99 -2.02
C GLU A 519 5.84 29.35 -0.56
N ASP A 520 6.52 28.70 0.40
CA ASP A 520 6.41 29.01 1.82
C ASP A 520 7.11 30.33 2.21
N ILE A 521 7.93 30.91 1.34
CA ILE A 521 8.60 32.19 1.59
C ILE A 521 7.69 33.34 1.12
N PRO A 522 7.27 34.26 2.01
CA PRO A 522 6.50 35.43 1.61
C PRO A 522 7.23 36.28 0.57
N ALA A 523 6.48 36.82 -0.40
CA ALA A 523 7.04 37.62 -1.49
C ALA A 523 7.73 38.93 -1.05
N THR A 524 7.43 39.42 0.15
CA THR A 524 7.91 40.71 0.68
C THR A 524 8.49 40.56 2.09
N TRP A 525 9.59 39.81 2.20
CA TRP A 525 10.42 39.89 3.38
C TRP A 525 11.05 41.29 3.54
N ALA A 526 11.19 41.73 4.79
CA ALA A 526 11.87 42.97 5.11
C ALA A 526 13.34 42.91 4.64
N PRO A 527 13.99 44.04 4.30
CA PRO A 527 15.38 44.04 3.83
C PRO A 527 16.39 43.43 4.81
N SER A 528 16.06 43.41 6.11
CA SER A 528 16.86 42.80 7.18
C SER A 528 16.55 41.32 7.43
N THR A 529 15.70 40.71 6.60
CA THR A 529 15.30 39.31 6.70
C THR A 529 15.93 38.51 5.57
N ALA A 530 16.48 37.33 5.87
CA ALA A 530 17.02 36.45 4.85
C ALA A 530 16.97 34.99 5.28
N GLU A 531 16.94 34.06 4.31
CA GLU A 531 16.97 32.61 4.61
C GLU A 531 18.22 32.21 5.41
N ARG A 532 19.36 32.85 5.12
CA ARG A 532 20.63 32.59 5.84
C ARG A 532 20.54 32.92 7.34
N LEU A 533 19.56 33.73 7.73
CA LEU A 533 19.30 34.19 9.08
C LEU A 533 18.15 33.41 9.75
N LEU A 534 17.64 32.33 9.16
CA LEU A 534 16.56 31.55 9.77
C LEU A 534 17.00 30.90 11.09
N LYS A 535 16.16 31.05 12.11
CA LYS A 535 16.25 30.36 13.41
C LYS A 535 14.92 29.69 13.74
N MET A 536 14.95 28.75 14.68
CA MET A 536 13.74 28.09 15.18
C MET A 536 13.24 28.76 16.47
N TYR A 537 11.92 28.86 16.59
CA TYR A 537 11.25 29.42 17.76
C TYR A 537 10.13 28.49 18.24
N ASN A 538 9.94 28.45 19.56
CA ASN A 538 8.75 27.89 20.18
C ASN A 538 7.65 28.96 20.19
N ALA A 539 6.62 28.80 19.36
CA ALA A 539 5.56 29.78 19.16
C ALA A 539 4.23 29.34 19.79
N TYR A 540 3.77 30.15 20.74
CA TYR A 540 2.61 29.87 21.60
C TYR A 540 1.31 30.30 20.93
N PRO A 541 0.21 29.53 21.08
CA PRO A 541 -1.08 29.89 20.49
C PRO A 541 -1.74 31.07 21.21
N ALA A 542 -2.75 31.65 20.55
CA ALA A 542 -3.65 32.63 21.16
C ALA A 542 -4.28 32.11 22.47
N PRO A 543 -4.55 32.99 23.46
CA PRO A 543 -4.44 34.46 23.42
C PRO A 543 -3.04 35.02 23.72
N ASN A 544 -2.09 34.19 24.11
CA ASN A 544 -0.75 34.62 24.51
C ASN A 544 0.26 34.37 23.37
N GLU A 545 -0.07 34.82 22.15
CA GLU A 545 0.83 34.68 21.02
C GLU A 545 2.15 35.39 21.31
N ARG A 546 3.23 34.60 21.29
CA ARG A 546 4.62 35.01 21.44
C ARG A 546 5.50 33.90 20.90
N ALA A 547 6.71 34.24 20.47
CA ALA A 547 7.73 33.30 20.07
C ALA A 547 8.99 33.42 20.95
N ILE A 548 9.55 32.29 21.36
CA ILE A 548 10.82 32.23 22.11
C ILE A 548 11.87 31.52 21.25
N LYS A 549 13.01 32.18 21.02
CA LYS A 549 14.13 31.63 20.24
C LYS A 549 14.66 30.36 20.89
N LEU A 550 14.78 29.29 20.11
CA LEU A 550 15.33 28.02 20.56
C LEU A 550 16.86 28.01 20.43
N ASN A 551 17.52 27.82 21.58
CA ASN A 551 18.97 27.72 21.75
C ASN A 551 19.35 26.49 22.63
N PRO A 552 18.98 25.26 22.22
CA PRO A 552 19.19 24.02 23.00
C PRO A 552 20.65 23.65 23.27
N THR A 553 21.59 24.16 22.47
CA THR A 553 23.04 23.99 22.68
C THR A 553 23.72 25.35 22.81
N THR A 554 24.93 25.38 23.35
CA THR A 554 25.71 26.61 23.53
C THR A 554 27.09 26.46 22.87
N PRO A 555 27.35 27.13 21.73
CA PRO A 555 26.38 27.87 20.90
C PRO A 555 25.34 26.92 20.25
N PRO A 556 24.20 27.45 19.77
CA PRO A 556 23.22 26.68 19.01
C PRO A 556 23.84 26.04 17.76
N THR A 557 23.67 24.73 17.61
CA THR A 557 24.21 23.99 16.47
C THR A 557 23.14 23.91 15.39
N TYR A 558 23.21 24.88 14.46
CA TYR A 558 22.36 24.90 13.27
C TYR A 558 23.04 24.26 12.07
N ALA A 559 22.28 23.46 11.31
CA ALA A 559 22.60 23.13 9.93
C ALA A 559 21.49 23.67 9.03
N ARG A 560 21.84 24.13 7.82
CA ARG A 560 20.85 24.68 6.89
C ARG A 560 21.27 24.49 5.44
N ARG A 561 20.29 24.40 4.55
CA ARG A 561 20.47 24.49 3.09
C ARG A 561 19.40 25.41 2.55
N LEU A 562 19.83 26.53 1.96
CA LEU A 562 18.93 27.56 1.44
C LEU A 562 18.25 27.10 0.14
N LEU A 563 17.14 27.73 -0.24
CA LEU A 563 16.44 27.39 -1.48
C LEU A 563 17.34 27.47 -2.71
N ALA A 564 18.19 28.51 -2.78
CA ALA A 564 19.17 28.70 -3.86
C ALA A 564 20.22 27.58 -3.98
N GLN A 565 20.33 26.71 -2.97
CA GLN A 565 21.25 25.57 -2.91
C GLN A 565 20.51 24.21 -2.95
N SER A 566 19.19 24.23 -3.15
CA SER A 566 18.32 23.05 -3.07
C SER A 566 17.72 22.69 -4.42
N THR A 567 17.17 21.47 -4.52
CA THR A 567 16.39 20.98 -5.67
C THR A 567 14.88 21.21 -5.50
N GLY A 568 14.46 22.13 -4.62
CA GLY A 568 13.07 22.52 -4.42
C GLY A 568 12.63 22.54 -2.95
N ILE A 569 13.32 21.80 -2.08
CA ILE A 569 13.10 21.81 -0.62
C ILE A 569 14.38 22.24 0.11
N ALA A 570 14.28 23.38 0.76
CA ALA A 570 15.28 23.91 1.69
C ALA A 570 15.03 23.39 3.11
N TYR A 571 16.02 23.56 4.00
CA TYR A 571 15.84 23.14 5.39
C TYR A 571 16.59 24.01 6.39
N LEU A 572 16.03 24.04 7.60
CA LEU A 572 16.71 24.43 8.82
C LEU A 572 16.69 23.24 9.78
N GLU A 573 17.83 22.95 10.41
CA GLU A 573 18.00 21.89 11.39
C GLU A 573 18.60 22.45 12.67
N LEU A 574 18.06 22.01 13.81
CA LEU A 574 18.52 22.39 15.14
C LEU A 574 18.70 21.16 16.02
N VAL A 575 19.87 21.03 16.63
CA VAL A 575 20.25 19.90 17.50
C VAL A 575 19.71 20.09 18.91
N GLY A 576 19.08 19.06 19.47
CA GLY A 576 18.85 18.96 20.91
C GLY A 576 17.55 19.59 21.43
N ILE A 577 16.56 19.83 20.56
CA ILE A 577 15.22 20.24 20.98
C ILE A 577 14.61 19.15 21.86
N GLU A 578 14.07 19.53 23.02
CA GLU A 578 13.48 18.62 24.00
C GLU A 578 12.07 19.06 24.44
N ASN A 579 11.38 18.24 25.23
CA ASN A 579 10.02 18.52 25.72
C ASN A 579 9.97 19.15 27.13
N SER A 580 11.12 19.36 27.78
CA SER A 580 11.20 19.84 29.16
C SER A 580 12.41 20.75 29.36
N GLY A 581 12.48 21.45 30.51
CA GLY A 581 13.55 22.41 30.79
C GLY A 581 13.16 23.87 30.52
N PRO A 582 14.15 24.79 30.45
CA PRO A 582 13.92 26.20 30.14
C PRO A 582 13.23 26.42 28.79
N ASP A 583 12.45 27.50 28.67
CA ASP A 583 11.62 27.78 27.49
C ASP A 583 12.42 27.93 26.18
N ASN A 584 13.71 28.24 26.25
CA ASN A 584 14.61 28.35 25.09
C ASN A 584 15.27 27.02 24.70
N LEU A 585 15.06 25.92 25.43
CA LEU A 585 15.54 24.58 25.06
C LEU A 585 14.39 23.68 24.57
N ARG A 586 13.17 23.96 25.02
CA ARG A 586 12.01 23.09 24.81
C ARG A 586 11.01 23.62 23.79
N LEU A 587 10.38 22.69 23.06
CA LEU A 587 9.18 22.93 22.28
C LEU A 587 7.99 22.29 23.02
N ASP A 588 7.05 23.11 23.47
CA ASP A 588 5.91 22.62 24.25
C ASP A 588 4.93 21.84 23.38
N TYR A 589 4.26 20.86 24.00
CA TYR A 589 3.24 20.05 23.33
C TYR A 589 2.15 20.93 22.70
N GLY A 590 1.96 20.81 21.39
CA GLY A 590 0.93 21.56 20.64
C GLY A 590 1.31 23.00 20.27
N ASN A 591 2.51 23.47 20.63
CA ASN A 591 3.05 24.72 20.11
C ASN A 591 3.59 24.52 18.69
N ASP A 592 3.73 25.63 17.97
CA ASP A 592 4.29 25.62 16.63
C ASP A 592 5.80 25.82 16.67
N LEU A 593 6.51 25.09 15.81
CA LEU A 593 7.90 25.35 15.46
C LEU A 593 7.91 26.44 14.37
N LEU A 594 8.19 27.67 14.77
CA LEU A 594 8.24 28.82 13.87
C LEU A 594 9.65 29.01 13.29
N LEU A 595 9.74 29.28 11.99
CA LEU A 595 10.98 29.62 11.30
C LEU A 595 11.01 31.12 10.99
N ARG A 596 11.93 31.85 11.63
CA ARG A 596 12.03 33.33 11.55
C ARG A 596 13.41 33.77 11.08
N GLY A 597 13.44 34.58 10.04
CA GLY A 597 14.64 35.02 9.33
C GLY A 597 15.12 36.43 9.67
N LEU A 598 14.55 37.06 10.69
CA LEU A 598 14.94 38.40 11.12
C LEU A 598 16.33 38.39 11.80
N ARG A 599 17.07 39.50 11.67
CA ARG A 599 18.22 39.80 12.54
C ARG A 599 17.76 39.99 13.99
N ASP A 600 18.28 39.15 14.88
CA ASP A 600 18.07 39.29 16.32
C ASP A 600 19.34 39.89 16.95
N THR A 601 19.26 40.23 18.23
CA THR A 601 20.43 40.67 18.99
C THR A 601 21.37 39.49 19.22
N LEU A 602 22.59 39.56 18.68
CA LEU A 602 23.64 38.58 18.93
C LEU A 602 24.15 38.74 20.36
N ARG A 603 24.20 37.64 21.07
CA ARG A 603 24.70 37.60 22.45
C ARG A 603 25.98 36.77 22.50
N ALA A 604 26.97 37.29 23.21
CA ALA A 604 28.12 36.48 23.57
C ALA A 604 27.65 35.32 24.46
N VAL A 605 28.11 34.11 24.14
CA VAL A 605 27.84 32.87 24.91
C VAL A 605 29.11 32.21 25.45
N ALA A 606 30.26 32.71 25.02
CA ALA A 606 31.57 32.33 25.51
C ALA A 606 32.53 33.52 25.33
N SER A 607 33.58 33.57 26.15
CA SER A 607 34.70 34.46 25.91
C SER A 607 35.50 33.96 24.72
N GLY A 608 35.84 34.85 23.79
CA GLY A 608 36.44 34.46 22.52
C GLY A 608 36.70 35.63 21.60
N ARG A 609 37.19 35.37 20.39
CA ARG A 609 37.43 36.36 19.36
C ARG A 609 36.12 36.77 18.72
N TRP A 610 36.02 38.02 18.29
CA TRP A 610 34.84 38.53 17.59
C TRP A 610 34.50 37.73 16.33
N SER A 611 35.51 37.33 15.57
CA SER A 611 35.37 36.52 14.37
C SER A 611 35.06 35.04 14.63
N ASN A 612 35.12 34.58 15.88
CA ASN A 612 34.91 33.19 16.23
C ASN A 612 33.40 32.89 16.32
N PRO A 613 32.85 32.01 15.47
CA PRO A 613 31.45 31.60 15.54
C PRO A 613 31.04 31.08 16.93
N PHE A 614 31.95 30.43 17.67
CA PHE A 614 31.67 29.89 19.00
C PHE A 614 31.53 30.95 20.09
N THR A 615 31.89 32.21 19.82
CA THR A 615 31.66 33.34 20.73
C THR A 615 30.19 33.71 20.80
N TRP A 616 29.40 33.45 19.75
CA TRP A 616 28.07 34.06 19.56
C TRP A 616 26.93 33.04 19.57
N ASP A 617 25.76 33.45 20.08
CA ASP A 617 24.54 32.64 20.17
C ASP A 617 23.88 32.31 18.81
N GLU A 618 24.43 32.79 17.71
CA GLU A 618 23.99 32.44 16.34
C GLU A 618 25.03 31.64 15.56
N ALA A 619 26.13 31.22 16.20
CA ALA A 619 27.21 30.47 15.57
C ALA A 619 27.75 31.15 14.29
N ARG A 620 27.90 32.48 14.32
CA ARG A 620 28.43 33.31 13.23
C ARG A 620 29.06 34.58 13.78
N GLU A 621 29.99 35.17 13.03
CA GLU A 621 30.51 36.51 13.32
C GLU A 621 29.38 37.57 13.15
N PRO A 622 29.32 38.60 14.02
CA PRO A 622 28.44 39.74 13.83
C PRO A 622 28.76 40.51 12.55
N GLU A 623 27.70 40.85 11.83
CA GLU A 623 27.72 41.63 10.59
C GLU A 623 27.46 43.13 10.89
N PRO A 624 27.78 44.03 9.95
CA PRO A 624 27.58 45.47 10.11
C PRO A 624 26.17 45.89 10.58
N GLU A 625 25.13 45.15 10.21
CA GLU A 625 23.75 45.46 10.59
C GLU A 625 23.29 44.83 11.92
N ASP A 626 24.14 44.03 12.57
CA ASP A 626 23.77 43.34 13.81
C ASP A 626 23.86 44.24 15.04
N ARG A 627 23.06 43.87 16.04
CA ARG A 627 23.14 44.41 17.40
C ARG A 627 23.77 43.34 18.28
N VAL A 628 24.73 43.75 19.09
CA VAL A 628 25.56 42.82 19.85
C VAL A 628 25.49 43.13 21.34
N ILE A 629 25.37 42.11 22.17
CA ILE A 629 25.48 42.20 23.62
C ILE A 629 26.61 41.29 24.09
N ILE A 630 27.54 41.88 24.84
CA ILE A 630 28.63 41.19 25.53
C ILE A 630 28.37 41.35 27.02
N ASP A 631 27.79 40.34 27.67
CA ASP A 631 27.49 40.37 29.09
C ASP A 631 27.91 39.07 29.76
N GLY A 632 28.84 39.13 30.70
CA GLY A 632 29.45 37.98 31.36
C GLY A 632 30.67 37.39 30.65
N PHE A 633 31.11 37.97 29.52
CA PHE A 633 32.15 37.40 28.66
C PHE A 633 33.16 38.44 28.15
N THR A 634 34.37 37.96 27.88
CA THR A 634 35.48 38.73 27.34
C THR A 634 35.63 38.48 25.84
N VAL A 635 35.29 39.48 25.04
CA VAL A 635 35.40 39.43 23.57
C VAL A 635 36.57 40.26 23.10
N HIS A 636 37.41 39.70 22.24
CA HIS A 636 38.61 40.37 21.73
C HIS A 636 38.64 40.45 20.20
N THR A 637 39.35 41.45 19.68
CA THR A 637 39.51 41.69 18.26
C THR A 637 40.98 41.92 17.93
N GLY A 638 41.39 41.49 16.74
CA GLY A 638 42.68 41.87 16.17
C GLY A 638 43.90 41.10 16.67
N TYR A 639 43.74 40.15 17.60
CA TYR A 639 44.82 39.28 18.04
C TYR A 639 44.24 37.95 18.54
N VAL A 640 45.11 37.03 18.98
CA VAL A 640 44.71 35.69 19.45
C VAL A 640 44.98 35.56 20.94
N ARG A 641 43.99 35.04 21.67
CA ARG A 641 44.10 34.71 23.10
C ARG A 641 44.11 33.20 23.31
N ALA A 642 44.68 32.77 24.42
CA ALA A 642 44.78 31.35 24.76
C ALA A 642 43.42 30.71 25.12
N ASN A 643 42.36 31.50 25.35
CA ASN A 643 41.03 30.97 25.69
C ASN A 643 40.37 30.24 24.51
N ASP A 644 40.55 30.74 23.28
CA ASP A 644 39.93 30.14 22.09
C ASP A 644 40.93 29.76 20.99
N ASN A 645 42.14 30.32 21.02
CA ASN A 645 43.19 30.15 19.99
C ASN A 645 42.67 30.37 18.56
N TYR A 646 41.66 31.22 18.37
CA TYR A 646 40.99 31.36 17.08
C TYR A 646 41.71 32.37 16.18
N THR A 647 42.30 31.87 15.09
CA THR A 647 43.23 32.64 14.25
C THR A 647 42.59 33.36 13.08
N ILE A 648 41.34 33.07 12.73
CA ILE A 648 40.66 33.70 11.60
C ILE A 648 40.34 35.16 11.93
N ARG A 649 40.66 36.07 11.00
CA ARG A 649 40.44 37.51 11.15
C ARG A 649 38.97 37.91 11.04
N GLU A 650 38.64 39.04 11.64
CA GLU A 650 37.34 39.69 11.54
C GLU A 650 37.03 39.98 10.06
N ALA A 651 35.86 39.58 9.58
CA ALA A 651 35.46 39.82 8.20
C ALA A 651 35.11 41.29 7.95
N TRP A 652 34.67 42.01 8.99
CA TRP A 652 34.24 43.41 8.92
C TRP A 652 34.97 44.29 9.93
N PRO A 653 36.31 44.40 9.87
CA PRO A 653 37.08 45.16 10.85
C PRO A 653 36.67 46.64 10.89
N ASP A 654 36.29 47.21 9.74
CA ASP A 654 35.91 48.62 9.62
C ASP A 654 34.39 48.87 9.82
N SER A 655 33.60 47.84 10.12
CA SER A 655 32.14 47.94 10.25
C SER A 655 31.59 46.77 11.06
N MET A 656 32.06 46.61 12.30
CA MET A 656 31.84 45.37 13.06
C MET A 656 30.37 45.12 13.43
N ALA A 657 29.62 46.16 13.80
CA ALA A 657 28.22 46.06 14.21
C ALA A 657 27.50 47.42 14.15
N GLN A 658 26.16 47.37 14.13
CA GLN A 658 25.29 48.55 14.18
C GLN A 658 25.08 49.04 15.62
N SER A 659 25.20 48.14 16.60
CA SER A 659 25.20 48.50 18.01
C SER A 659 25.93 47.45 18.82
N VAL A 660 26.64 47.89 19.86
CA VAL A 660 27.31 47.01 20.81
C VAL A 660 26.98 47.47 22.22
N VAL A 661 26.59 46.53 23.08
CA VAL A 661 26.39 46.76 24.51
C VAL A 661 27.35 45.88 25.27
N ILE A 662 28.26 46.49 26.02
CA ILE A 662 29.05 45.81 27.05
C ILE A 662 28.22 45.87 28.33
N GLY A 663 27.73 44.72 28.77
CA GLY A 663 26.80 44.57 29.88
C GLY A 663 27.44 44.84 31.23
N SER A 664 26.66 44.70 32.29
CA SER A 664 27.07 45.07 33.66
C SER A 664 27.58 43.91 34.50
N THR A 665 27.48 42.66 34.02
CA THR A 665 27.92 41.45 34.72
C THR A 665 29.47 41.40 34.80
N PRO A 666 30.07 40.78 35.84
CA PRO A 666 31.52 40.52 35.84
C PRO A 666 32.00 39.81 34.58
N ALA A 667 33.25 40.03 34.20
CA ALA A 667 33.88 39.52 32.97
C ALA A 667 33.41 40.14 31.64
N SER A 668 32.43 41.05 31.64
CA SER A 668 32.02 41.80 30.45
C SER A 668 33.13 42.73 29.98
N ALA A 669 33.78 42.38 28.87
CA ALA A 669 34.80 43.23 28.26
C ALA A 669 34.84 43.11 26.73
N LEU A 670 35.16 44.22 26.08
CA LEU A 670 35.48 44.29 24.64
C LEU A 670 36.88 44.87 24.46
N LEU A 671 37.75 44.10 23.80
CA LEU A 671 39.18 44.36 23.71
C LEU A 671 39.60 44.54 22.25
N PHE A 672 40.31 45.64 21.98
CA PHE A 672 40.89 45.92 20.67
C PHE A 672 42.41 45.83 20.74
N GLY A 673 42.99 44.96 19.93
CA GLY A 673 44.43 44.73 19.87
C GLY A 673 44.99 44.78 18.45
N TYR A 674 46.07 44.03 18.22
CA TYR A 674 46.76 43.96 16.93
C TYR A 674 47.51 42.63 16.79
N GLU A 675 47.68 42.12 15.57
CA GLU A 675 48.43 40.88 15.35
C GLU A 675 49.93 41.15 15.38
N ALA A 676 50.35 42.23 14.72
CA ALA A 676 51.69 42.80 14.79
C ALA A 676 51.59 44.33 14.66
N PRO A 677 52.58 45.10 15.13
CA PRO A 677 52.55 46.56 15.01
C PRO A 677 52.33 47.00 13.55
N GLY A 678 51.27 47.76 13.27
CA GLY A 678 50.90 48.19 11.91
C GLY A 678 50.16 47.14 11.07
N VAL A 679 49.80 45.99 11.66
CA VAL A 679 49.10 44.90 10.99
C VAL A 679 47.84 44.54 11.77
N TRP A 680 46.70 44.75 11.11
CA TRP A 680 45.39 44.38 11.65
C TRP A 680 45.10 45.00 13.02
N ASP A 681 45.37 46.30 13.11
CA ASP A 681 45.33 47.09 14.34
C ASP A 681 44.22 48.14 14.35
N THR A 682 43.39 48.19 13.30
CA THR A 682 42.37 49.23 13.11
C THR A 682 40.99 48.60 13.00
N PHE A 683 40.06 49.09 13.83
CA PHE A 683 38.70 48.59 13.92
C PHE A 683 37.69 49.74 14.02
N SER A 684 36.49 49.55 13.52
CA SER A 684 35.41 50.50 13.74
C SER A 684 34.03 49.86 13.75
N LEU A 685 33.12 50.48 14.51
CA LEU A 685 31.69 50.25 14.30
C LEU A 685 31.23 50.93 13.01
N VAL A 686 30.04 50.56 12.53
CA VAL A 686 29.48 51.14 11.30
C VAL A 686 29.49 52.68 11.39
N PRO A 687 30.05 53.42 10.42
CA PRO A 687 30.20 54.88 10.48
C PRO A 687 28.87 55.59 10.22
N SER A 688 27.95 55.52 11.19
CA SER A 688 26.60 56.05 11.08
C SER A 688 26.16 56.71 12.38
N PRO A 689 25.43 57.85 12.34
CA PRO A 689 25.05 58.60 13.54
C PRO A 689 24.08 57.83 14.46
N ILE A 690 23.44 56.76 13.97
CA ILE A 690 22.53 55.93 14.76
C ILE A 690 23.23 54.77 15.49
N VAL A 691 24.51 54.54 15.20
CA VAL A 691 25.30 53.43 15.75
C VAL A 691 25.79 53.80 17.14
N GLN A 692 25.67 52.87 18.09
CA GLN A 692 26.00 53.13 19.49
C GLN A 692 26.83 51.99 20.09
N LEU A 693 27.90 52.35 20.77
CA LEU A 693 28.59 51.52 21.75
C LEU A 693 28.16 51.96 23.16
N VAL A 694 27.46 51.10 23.87
CA VAL A 694 27.07 51.33 25.27
C VAL A 694 27.97 50.50 26.17
N ASN A 695 28.74 51.14 27.04
CA ASN A 695 29.53 50.44 28.05
C ASN A 695 28.88 50.64 29.42
N GLN A 696 28.44 49.53 30.00
CA GLN A 696 27.79 49.49 31.31
C GLN A 696 28.71 48.96 32.40
N ARG A 697 29.88 48.42 32.05
CA ARG A 697 30.73 47.69 33.00
C ARG A 697 31.70 48.62 33.73
N GLY A 698 31.59 48.64 35.06
CA GLY A 698 32.62 49.18 35.93
C GLY A 698 33.61 48.11 36.35
N ALA A 699 34.85 48.23 35.89
CA ALA A 699 35.95 47.33 36.25
C ALA A 699 36.41 47.61 37.69
N PRO A 700 36.50 46.59 38.57
CA PRO A 700 36.96 46.78 39.95
C PRO A 700 38.47 47.01 40.05
N THR A 701 39.24 46.64 39.02
CA THR A 701 40.70 46.74 38.97
C THR A 701 41.17 47.20 37.60
N LEU A 702 42.26 47.97 37.56
CA LEU A 702 42.90 48.39 36.31
C LEU A 702 43.51 47.19 35.58
N VAL A 703 43.13 47.01 34.31
CA VAL A 703 43.72 46.03 33.40
C VAL A 703 44.93 46.67 32.70
N PRO A 704 46.12 46.02 32.68
CA PRO A 704 47.27 46.53 31.94
C PRO A 704 46.96 46.57 30.43
N ALA A 705 46.95 47.76 29.82
CA ALA A 705 46.68 47.94 28.38
C ALA A 705 47.93 48.25 27.53
N THR A 706 49.12 48.28 28.13
CA THR A 706 50.39 48.48 27.39
C THR A 706 50.90 47.22 26.70
N VAL A 707 50.39 46.04 27.08
CA VAL A 707 50.72 44.73 26.52
C VAL A 707 49.41 43.97 26.30
N LEU A 708 49.26 43.32 25.14
CA LEU A 708 48.09 42.49 24.82
C LEU A 708 47.94 41.37 25.86
N ASP A 709 46.74 41.20 26.41
CA ASP A 709 46.48 40.02 27.24
C ASP A 709 46.23 38.80 26.37
N GLN A 710 47.20 37.89 26.30
CA GLN A 710 47.10 36.63 25.57
C GLN A 710 46.66 35.46 26.46
N THR A 711 46.29 35.71 27.72
CA THR A 711 45.92 34.65 28.65
C THR A 711 44.52 34.09 28.35
N ALA A 712 44.19 32.97 29.01
CA ALA A 712 42.87 32.35 28.88
C ALA A 712 41.85 32.89 29.89
N ALA A 713 42.27 33.75 30.83
CA ALA A 713 41.41 34.22 31.91
C ALA A 713 40.44 35.29 31.43
N ASP A 714 39.20 35.28 31.92
CA ASP A 714 38.28 36.37 31.63
C ASP A 714 38.75 37.69 32.23
N ILE A 715 38.52 38.78 31.50
CA ILE A 715 38.89 40.13 31.89
C ILE A 715 37.63 40.90 32.29
N ASP A 716 37.66 41.40 33.51
CA ASP A 716 36.61 42.26 34.04
C ASP A 716 36.94 43.75 33.81
N GLY A 717 36.75 44.22 32.57
CA GLY A 717 37.43 45.42 32.07
C GLY A 717 36.61 46.50 31.36
N GLY A 718 35.36 46.23 30.97
CA GLY A 718 34.60 47.16 30.13
C GLY A 718 35.20 47.32 28.73
N LEU A 719 35.48 48.55 28.29
CA LEU A 719 36.10 48.79 26.98
C LEU A 719 37.62 48.94 27.13
N ILE A 720 38.39 48.12 26.42
CA ILE A 720 39.85 48.16 26.43
C ILE A 720 40.38 48.35 25.01
N VAL A 721 41.25 49.34 24.83
CA VAL A 721 41.96 49.61 23.58
C VAL A 721 43.46 49.55 23.88
N TYR A 722 44.12 48.50 23.40
CA TYR A 722 45.54 48.24 23.70
C TYR A 722 46.47 49.21 22.96
N TYR A 723 47.68 49.38 23.50
CA TYR A 723 48.73 50.16 22.87
C TYR A 723 48.94 49.76 21.39
N ARG A 724 49.00 50.73 20.48
CA ARG A 724 49.10 50.56 19.01
C ARG A 724 47.86 50.05 18.27
N SER A 725 46.74 49.82 18.95
CA SER A 725 45.45 49.61 18.28
C SER A 725 44.70 50.92 18.09
N ASN A 726 43.89 50.99 17.03
CA ASN A 726 42.99 52.08 16.70
C ASN A 726 41.56 51.54 16.70
N PHE A 727 40.69 52.14 17.50
CA PHE A 727 39.26 51.83 17.50
C PHE A 727 38.44 53.11 17.32
N THR A 728 37.51 53.09 16.36
CA THR A 728 36.60 54.20 16.08
C THR A 728 35.16 53.80 16.34
N THR A 729 34.43 54.61 17.10
CA THR A 729 32.98 54.44 17.31
C THR A 729 32.24 55.77 17.12
N PRO A 730 31.12 55.80 16.36
CA PRO A 730 30.36 57.03 16.15
C PRO A 730 29.81 57.64 17.43
N ASN A 731 29.25 56.80 18.31
CA ASN A 731 28.70 57.23 19.60
C ASN A 731 29.14 56.26 20.70
N LEU A 732 29.75 56.80 21.75
CA LEU A 732 30.12 56.06 22.96
C LEU A 732 29.28 56.56 24.13
N ILE A 733 28.48 55.67 24.71
CA ILE A 733 27.60 55.94 25.85
C ILE A 733 28.14 55.17 27.05
N LEU A 734 28.35 55.87 28.17
CA LEU A 734 28.93 55.31 29.38
C LEU A 734 27.95 55.39 30.53
N ASN A 735 27.75 54.29 31.24
CA ASN A 735 27.12 54.35 32.55
C ASN A 735 28.04 55.06 33.56
N PRO A 736 27.51 55.65 34.65
CA PRO A 736 28.30 56.43 35.60
C PRO A 736 29.50 55.68 36.23
N ALA A 737 29.43 54.35 36.30
CA ALA A 737 30.51 53.51 36.82
C ALA A 737 31.35 52.84 35.72
N ALA A 738 31.07 53.08 34.45
CA ALA A 738 31.71 52.35 33.35
C ALA A 738 33.20 52.68 33.23
N THR A 739 34.01 51.67 32.94
CA THR A 739 35.46 51.82 32.80
C THR A 739 35.88 51.72 31.33
N ILE A 740 36.71 52.67 30.90
CA ILE A 740 37.46 52.59 29.64
C ILE A 740 38.94 52.58 29.98
N ILE A 741 39.67 51.65 29.40
CA ILE A 741 41.12 51.56 29.51
C ILE A 741 41.70 51.72 28.10
N ASN A 742 42.26 52.89 27.81
CA ASN A 742 42.82 53.18 26.50
C ASN A 742 44.32 53.47 26.60
N ALA A 743 45.14 52.63 25.97
CA ALA A 743 46.56 52.85 25.74
C ALA A 743 46.90 53.03 24.24
N GLY A 744 45.92 52.85 23.35
CA GLY A 744 46.02 53.08 21.91
C GLY A 744 45.29 54.35 21.48
N THR A 745 44.62 54.29 20.33
CA THR A 745 43.79 55.37 19.79
C THR A 745 42.32 54.98 19.88
N LEU A 746 41.53 55.74 20.67
CA LEU A 746 40.08 55.64 20.70
C LEU A 746 39.51 56.92 20.08
N GLN A 747 38.91 56.82 18.90
CA GLN A 747 38.22 57.93 18.26
C GLN A 747 36.71 57.81 18.49
N VAL A 748 36.11 58.85 19.05
CA VAL A 748 34.68 58.93 19.30
C VAL A 748 34.09 60.02 18.42
N GLY A 749 33.05 59.69 17.67
CA GLY A 749 32.44 60.55 16.67
C GLY A 749 32.54 59.96 15.26
N LEU A 750 31.78 60.53 14.33
CA LEU A 750 31.94 60.21 12.91
C LEU A 750 33.28 60.81 12.43
N PRO A 751 34.17 60.00 11.83
CA PRO A 751 35.40 60.51 11.22
C PRO A 751 35.13 61.45 10.03
#